data_AF-A0A3M6ULW9-F1
#
_entry.id   AF-A0A3M6ULW9-F1
#
_cell.length_a   1.000
_cell.length_b   1.000
_cell.length_c   1.000
_cell.angle_alpha   90.00
_cell.angle_beta   90.00
_cell.angle_gamma   90.00
#
_symmetry.space_group_name_H-M   'P 1'
#
loop_
_entity.id
_entity.type
_entity.pdbx_description
1 polymer ?
#
loop_
_entity_poly.entity_id
_entity_poly.type
_entity_poly.pdbx_seq_one_letter_code
_entity_poly.pdbx_strand_id
1 'polypeptide(L)'
;MTLQRAVQFQKLLRPPSFISAEYGDQFLRVLDVTRRFWYRGLVMRPLRILNVAEKNDAAKELSRIMSRGHSLRREGLSKFNKIYEFDYHILGSNAKMVMTSLSGHMMTLDFTASHQKWYSCAPVALFSAPVTKYVGESYLPIKRTLEREVRGCQVLIIWTDCDREGENIGFEAITVCQNVCPNIQIYRAKFSEITPGSVSRAVQNLVEPDLLQSQAVDVRMELDLRIGAAFTRFQTLRLQKVFPDVLKDNLISYVSHEMEETKVDFSWKRGRLFHRLPCLVIYQMCLEELEKLASRKLKINSKETMKIAEKLYNQGFISYPRTETNMFPKSLDLRPLVQNQTVDGNWGAFAARVLERGPSPRQGNKTDNAHPPIHPTKHTNNLQGNEKRLYEFIVRHFLACCSEDAKGQETNVEIEIAGEKFTATGLMIIARNYLEVYPYDRWSDKTIPVYNQGEEFQPSSIEMIDGETKPPPLLTEADLIGLMEKHGIGTDATHAEHIETIKNRCYVGVQQDGTFLPGQLGMGLVEGYDLMGFELSKPRLRSELEADLKRICEGTRNKDVLGSGDERGTEPMRLCPRCKTEQMVLKKTKDGSYMVGCQGYPRCRASIFFPKFVLEASVDESLCQQCQPGDVHQIRFKFKRGSVPPMMPLDYTGCVGGCDGTLTELLDLKDLTRLPTESGGSHTRGSGRQTPQPSHRGNRGNRLTGRGQVVPNRPAATPQVARPPAQRGRGFQPAGQSWGQTGGNNTSFAGGFNQFPSAGSGDGGDENCVVCTCGQPAMLLTVKKDGPNQGRPFYKCSNRDNGCGFFLWADDDSSGSSSTFGQTAPLRSASNLNRNSTGFNSDRNSTFPRTSGSLDAHESGPSCHCGEPAVSRTVSKEGANKGRPFYCCAKPRGQGCDFFEWGDTTGPSSANSKPGRSASTNNGGTRKRKCGLCHQEGHTKRTCPMNR
;
A
#
# COMPACT_ATOMS: atom_id res chain seq x y z
N MET A 1 27.28 -15.06 -49.89
CA MET A 1 28.03 -15.41 -51.13
C MET A 1 29.33 -14.61 -51.17
N THR A 2 30.35 -14.97 -50.37
CA THR A 2 31.42 -13.99 -50.08
C THR A 2 32.83 -14.55 -49.89
N LEU A 3 33.12 -15.77 -50.37
CA LEU A 3 34.51 -16.27 -50.49
C LEU A 3 35.07 -16.24 -51.92
N GLN A 4 34.22 -16.41 -52.95
CA GLN A 4 34.70 -16.52 -54.34
C GLN A 4 35.28 -15.23 -54.95
N ARG A 5 35.00 -14.04 -54.38
CA ARG A 5 35.55 -12.77 -54.90
C ARG A 5 36.97 -12.42 -54.42
N ALA A 6 37.48 -13.09 -53.37
CA ALA A 6 38.83 -12.79 -52.85
C ALA A 6 39.97 -13.34 -53.75
N VAL A 7 39.77 -14.51 -54.37
CA VAL A 7 40.81 -15.23 -55.12
C VAL A 7 41.21 -14.53 -56.43
N GLN A 8 40.34 -13.66 -56.97
CA GLN A 8 40.51 -13.08 -58.30
C GLN A 8 41.46 -11.87 -58.35
N PHE A 9 41.76 -11.24 -57.21
CA PHE A 9 42.67 -10.07 -57.15
C PHE A 9 44.16 -10.44 -57.16
N GLN A 10 44.52 -11.69 -56.84
CA GLN A 10 45.91 -12.09 -56.61
C GLN A 10 46.71 -12.39 -57.91
N LYS A 11 46.14 -12.16 -59.10
CA LYS A 11 46.79 -12.43 -60.40
C LYS A 11 47.32 -11.19 -61.15
N LEU A 12 47.08 -9.98 -60.64
CA LEU A 12 47.38 -8.72 -61.38
C LEU A 12 48.69 -8.02 -61.01
N LEU A 13 49.53 -8.60 -60.14
CA LEU A 13 50.80 -8.01 -59.71
C LEU A 13 51.99 -8.96 -59.97
N ARG A 14 52.45 -9.01 -61.22
CA ARG A 14 53.85 -9.32 -61.54
C ARG A 14 54.57 -7.98 -61.80
N PRO A 15 55.73 -7.71 -61.16
CA PRO A 15 56.52 -6.53 -61.51
C PRO A 15 57.15 -6.70 -62.90
N PRO A 16 57.28 -5.63 -63.71
CA PRO A 16 58.21 -5.60 -64.82
C PRO A 16 59.65 -5.77 -64.33
N SER A 17 60.52 -6.32 -65.19
CA SER A 17 61.97 -6.22 -65.01
C SER A 17 62.45 -4.77 -65.17
N PHE A 18 63.63 -4.47 -64.60
CA PHE A 18 64.25 -3.14 -64.40
C PHE A 18 63.73 -2.32 -63.22
N ILE A 19 64.50 -2.35 -62.11
CA ILE A 19 64.95 -1.22 -61.28
C ILE A 19 66.19 -1.70 -60.49
N SER A 20 67.11 -0.79 -60.15
CA SER A 20 68.43 -1.11 -59.57
C SER A 20 68.40 -1.40 -58.06
N ALA A 21 69.50 -1.97 -57.54
CA ALA A 21 69.56 -2.66 -56.25
C ALA A 21 69.58 -1.77 -54.97
N GLU A 22 69.60 -0.43 -55.08
CA GLU A 22 69.83 0.45 -53.92
C GLU A 22 68.56 0.86 -53.14
N TYR A 23 67.35 0.60 -53.65
CA TYR A 23 66.08 0.96 -52.98
C TYR A 23 65.30 -0.22 -52.37
N GLY A 24 65.85 -1.44 -52.41
CA GLY A 24 65.14 -2.65 -51.94
C GLY A 24 64.81 -2.65 -50.44
N ASP A 25 65.73 -2.17 -49.59
CA ASP A 25 65.61 -2.36 -48.14
C ASP A 25 64.60 -1.39 -47.47
N GLN A 26 64.35 -0.21 -48.04
CA GLN A 26 63.26 0.65 -47.57
C GLN A 26 61.88 0.09 -47.94
N PHE A 27 61.71 -0.43 -49.16
CA PHE A 27 60.41 -0.94 -49.63
C PHE A 27 59.99 -2.21 -48.86
N LEU A 28 60.94 -3.10 -48.54
CA LEU A 28 60.68 -4.27 -47.72
C LEU A 28 60.32 -3.91 -46.26
N ARG A 29 60.94 -2.90 -45.66
CA ARG A 29 60.58 -2.41 -44.32
C ARG A 29 59.16 -1.83 -44.28
N VAL A 30 58.73 -1.09 -45.31
CA VAL A 30 57.34 -0.60 -45.43
C VAL A 30 56.35 -1.77 -45.58
N LEU A 31 56.70 -2.82 -46.33
CA LEU A 31 55.87 -4.01 -46.47
C LEU A 31 55.79 -4.88 -45.21
N ASP A 32 56.86 -4.97 -44.41
CA ASP A 32 56.82 -5.68 -43.11
C ASP A 32 56.05 -4.89 -42.05
N VAL A 33 56.24 -3.56 -41.97
CA VAL A 33 55.43 -2.70 -41.07
C VAL A 33 53.94 -2.77 -41.44
N THR A 34 53.59 -2.68 -42.72
CA THR A 34 52.17 -2.78 -43.15
C THR A 34 51.60 -4.18 -42.97
N ARG A 35 52.36 -5.27 -43.21
CA ARG A 35 51.96 -6.64 -42.82
C ARG A 35 51.75 -6.76 -41.31
N ARG A 36 52.67 -6.26 -40.49
CA ARG A 36 52.58 -6.33 -39.02
C ARG A 36 51.42 -5.49 -38.47
N PHE A 37 51.02 -4.42 -39.14
CA PHE A 37 49.78 -3.70 -38.81
C PHE A 37 48.53 -4.49 -39.24
N TRP A 38 48.46 -4.99 -40.47
CA TRP A 38 47.30 -5.75 -40.95
C TRP A 38 47.05 -7.05 -40.15
N TYR A 39 48.09 -7.84 -39.88
CA TYR A 39 47.95 -9.07 -39.11
C TYR A 39 47.77 -8.85 -37.59
N ARG A 40 48.16 -7.68 -37.04
CA ARG A 40 47.73 -7.28 -35.68
C ARG A 40 46.28 -6.79 -35.64
N GLY A 41 45.71 -6.36 -36.77
CA GLY A 41 44.31 -5.93 -36.89
C GLY A 41 43.28 -7.07 -36.87
N LEU A 42 43.70 -8.32 -37.07
CA LEU A 42 42.81 -9.50 -37.19
C LEU A 42 42.84 -10.47 -36.00
N VAL A 43 43.46 -10.08 -34.88
CA VAL A 43 43.17 -10.72 -33.59
C VAL A 43 41.79 -10.21 -33.14
N MET A 44 40.73 -10.92 -33.55
CA MET A 44 39.38 -10.74 -33.03
C MET A 44 39.43 -10.76 -31.50
N ARG A 45 39.21 -9.60 -30.86
CA ARG A 45 39.16 -9.53 -29.40
C ARG A 45 38.00 -10.42 -28.93
N PRO A 46 38.22 -11.33 -27.97
CA PRO A 46 37.15 -12.20 -27.49
C PRO A 46 36.02 -11.33 -26.93
N LEU A 47 34.79 -11.60 -27.38
CA LEU A 47 33.60 -10.81 -27.05
C LEU A 47 33.49 -10.68 -25.52
N ARG A 48 33.54 -9.47 -24.98
CA ARG A 48 33.46 -9.24 -23.53
C ARG A 48 32.11 -8.61 -23.18
N ILE A 49 31.41 -9.24 -22.24
CA ILE A 49 30.03 -8.90 -21.89
C ILE A 49 29.96 -8.53 -20.41
N LEU A 50 29.56 -7.28 -20.13
CA LEU A 50 29.25 -6.84 -18.78
C LEU A 50 27.88 -7.40 -18.39
N ASN A 51 27.80 -8.13 -17.28
CA ASN A 51 26.55 -8.66 -16.76
C ASN A 51 26.30 -8.03 -15.37
N VAL A 52 25.12 -7.47 -15.13
CA VAL A 52 24.83 -6.70 -13.91
C VAL A 52 23.58 -7.23 -13.23
N ALA A 53 23.75 -7.89 -12.08
CA ALA A 53 22.63 -8.31 -11.23
C ALA A 53 22.31 -7.27 -10.14
N GLU A 54 21.14 -7.37 -9.52
CA GLU A 54 20.68 -6.41 -8.51
C GLU A 54 21.49 -6.45 -7.20
N LYS A 55 21.92 -7.66 -6.80
CA LYS A 55 22.57 -7.96 -5.51
C LYS A 55 23.73 -8.93 -5.72
N ASN A 56 24.72 -8.90 -4.83
CA ASN A 56 25.95 -9.70 -5.00
C ASN A 56 25.70 -11.21 -4.95
N ASP A 57 24.76 -11.69 -4.14
CA ASP A 57 24.50 -13.13 -4.04
C ASP A 57 23.80 -13.69 -5.29
N ALA A 58 22.89 -12.92 -5.92
CA ALA A 58 22.39 -13.23 -7.26
C ALA A 58 23.53 -13.29 -8.29
N ALA A 59 24.40 -12.26 -8.37
CA ALA A 59 25.55 -12.26 -9.29
C ALA A 59 26.48 -13.47 -9.08
N LYS A 60 26.72 -13.84 -7.83
CA LYS A 60 27.53 -15.00 -7.43
C LYS A 60 26.89 -16.32 -7.87
N GLU A 61 25.59 -16.51 -7.63
CA GLU A 61 24.91 -17.76 -7.94
C GLU A 61 24.65 -17.93 -9.44
N LEU A 62 24.27 -16.86 -10.15
CA LEU A 62 24.24 -16.82 -11.61
C LEU A 62 25.60 -17.19 -12.20
N SER A 63 26.70 -16.60 -11.69
CA SER A 63 28.06 -16.96 -12.12
C SER A 63 28.40 -18.41 -11.84
N ARG A 64 28.03 -18.94 -10.66
CA ARG A 64 28.25 -20.34 -10.27
C ARG A 64 27.52 -21.30 -11.21
N ILE A 65 26.28 -21.00 -11.58
CA ILE A 65 25.47 -21.77 -12.51
C ILE A 65 26.07 -21.74 -13.92
N MET A 66 26.30 -20.53 -14.47
CA MET A 66 26.76 -20.37 -15.85
C MET A 66 28.18 -20.92 -16.06
N SER A 67 29.09 -20.69 -15.12
CA SER A 67 30.47 -21.23 -15.17
C SER A 67 30.60 -22.69 -14.73
N ARG A 68 29.50 -23.34 -14.31
CA ARG A 68 29.51 -24.66 -13.61
C ARG A 68 30.44 -24.71 -12.39
N GLY A 69 30.67 -23.56 -11.75
CA GLY A 69 31.56 -23.38 -10.59
C GLY A 69 32.97 -22.86 -10.91
N HIS A 70 33.35 -22.74 -12.18
CA HIS A 70 34.69 -22.35 -12.61
C HIS A 70 34.92 -20.82 -12.74
N SER A 71 34.02 -19.98 -12.21
CA SER A 71 34.15 -18.51 -12.28
C SER A 71 35.31 -17.97 -11.44
N LEU A 72 36.18 -17.17 -12.06
CA LEU A 72 37.28 -16.47 -11.38
C LEU A 72 36.75 -15.21 -10.70
N ARG A 73 36.76 -15.19 -9.36
CA ARG A 73 36.41 -13.98 -8.59
C ARG A 73 37.53 -12.94 -8.67
N ARG A 74 37.15 -11.69 -8.92
CA ARG A 74 37.96 -10.47 -8.82
C ARG A 74 37.24 -9.42 -7.97
N GLU A 75 37.98 -8.46 -7.44
CA GLU A 75 37.41 -7.36 -6.66
C GLU A 75 36.91 -6.19 -7.54
N GLY A 76 35.76 -5.62 -7.15
CA GLY A 76 35.30 -4.33 -7.62
C GLY A 76 35.99 -3.17 -6.89
N LEU A 77 35.47 -1.96 -7.04
CA LEU A 77 35.84 -0.83 -6.16
C LEU A 77 34.96 -0.78 -4.90
N SER A 78 33.76 -1.38 -4.96
CA SER A 78 32.97 -1.69 -3.77
C SER A 78 33.56 -2.90 -3.03
N LYS A 79 33.57 -2.86 -1.70
CA LYS A 79 33.97 -4.00 -0.87
C LYS A 79 32.97 -5.16 -0.91
N PHE A 80 31.70 -4.88 -1.25
CA PHE A 80 30.61 -5.87 -1.18
C PHE A 80 30.29 -6.47 -2.56
N ASN A 81 30.37 -5.66 -3.62
CA ASN A 81 30.05 -6.05 -4.99
C ASN A 81 31.30 -6.61 -5.67
N LYS A 82 31.35 -7.94 -5.80
CA LYS A 82 32.44 -8.68 -6.45
C LYS A 82 32.21 -8.76 -7.96
N ILE A 83 33.29 -9.09 -8.66
CA ILE A 83 33.26 -9.40 -10.09
C ILE A 83 33.59 -10.88 -10.25
N TYR A 84 32.91 -11.56 -11.17
CA TYR A 84 33.08 -12.96 -11.48
C TYR A 84 33.32 -13.08 -13.00
N GLU A 85 34.53 -13.43 -13.40
CA GLU A 85 34.88 -13.64 -14.81
C GLU A 85 34.85 -15.12 -15.18
N PHE A 86 34.17 -15.45 -16.27
CA PHE A 86 34.10 -16.81 -16.82
C PHE A 86 33.88 -16.79 -18.33
N ASP A 87 34.19 -17.90 -18.99
CA ASP A 87 34.00 -18.07 -20.44
C ASP A 87 32.65 -18.79 -20.68
N TYR A 88 31.86 -18.31 -21.64
CA TYR A 88 30.52 -18.84 -21.92
C TYR A 88 30.17 -18.70 -23.41
N HIS A 89 29.30 -19.58 -23.94
CA HIS A 89 28.84 -19.50 -25.32
C HIS A 89 27.49 -18.79 -25.42
N ILE A 90 27.44 -17.64 -26.10
CA ILE A 90 26.31 -16.70 -26.10
C ILE A 90 26.35 -15.83 -27.36
N LEU A 91 25.19 -15.41 -27.88
CA LEU A 91 25.07 -14.69 -29.16
C LEU A 91 25.82 -15.38 -30.33
N GLY A 92 25.84 -16.72 -30.34
CA GLY A 92 26.55 -17.52 -31.36
C GLY A 92 28.08 -17.50 -31.28
N SER A 93 28.67 -17.01 -30.18
CA SER A 93 30.12 -16.86 -30.03
C SER A 93 30.61 -17.23 -28.62
N ASN A 94 31.91 -17.49 -28.48
CA ASN A 94 32.53 -17.66 -27.17
C ASN A 94 32.88 -16.28 -26.59
N ALA A 95 32.30 -15.95 -25.44
CA ALA A 95 32.41 -14.65 -24.80
C ALA A 95 33.04 -14.74 -23.39
N LYS A 96 33.76 -13.69 -23.01
CA LYS A 96 34.19 -13.44 -21.63
C LYS A 96 33.08 -12.72 -20.88
N MET A 97 32.37 -13.45 -20.05
CA MET A 97 31.35 -12.92 -19.15
C MET A 97 32.04 -12.23 -17.98
N VAL A 98 31.66 -10.99 -17.70
CA VAL A 98 32.11 -10.18 -16.57
C VAL A 98 30.89 -9.86 -15.72
N MET A 99 30.53 -10.79 -14.82
CA MET A 99 29.36 -10.64 -13.96
C MET A 99 29.71 -9.81 -12.72
N THR A 100 28.89 -8.82 -12.40
CA THR A 100 29.01 -7.95 -11.22
C THR A 100 27.62 -7.64 -10.67
N SER A 101 27.54 -6.83 -9.60
CA SER A 101 26.28 -6.50 -8.93
C SER A 101 26.15 -5.03 -8.55
N LEU A 102 24.90 -4.60 -8.47
CA LEU A 102 24.43 -3.45 -7.71
C LEU A 102 24.15 -3.86 -6.26
N SER A 103 23.47 -2.99 -5.50
CA SER A 103 23.01 -3.27 -4.13
C SER A 103 21.58 -2.74 -3.95
N GLY A 104 20.68 -3.09 -4.88
CA GLY A 104 19.44 -2.36 -5.12
C GLY A 104 19.69 -1.03 -5.86
N HIS A 105 18.78 -0.07 -5.72
CA HIS A 105 18.93 1.28 -6.30
C HIS A 105 20.27 1.93 -5.94
N MET A 106 20.92 2.47 -6.96
CA MET A 106 22.18 3.21 -6.88
C MET A 106 21.93 4.73 -6.92
N MET A 107 20.83 5.16 -7.53
CA MET A 107 20.41 6.55 -7.60
C MET A 107 19.38 6.93 -6.52
N THR A 108 19.33 8.21 -6.22
CA THR A 108 18.37 8.86 -5.33
C THR A 108 17.74 10.02 -6.07
N LEU A 109 16.42 10.16 -5.97
CA LEU A 109 15.68 11.31 -6.44
C LEU A 109 15.45 12.26 -5.25
N ASP A 110 15.88 13.51 -5.37
CA ASP A 110 15.59 14.57 -4.38
C ASP A 110 15.41 15.92 -5.10
N PHE A 111 14.90 16.91 -4.39
CA PHE A 111 14.83 18.28 -4.85
C PHE A 111 16.22 18.90 -5.04
N THR A 112 16.29 19.90 -5.92
CA THR A 112 17.44 20.82 -5.99
C THR A 112 17.78 21.44 -4.63
N ALA A 113 19.07 21.75 -4.40
CA ALA A 113 19.59 22.23 -3.12
C ALA A 113 18.93 23.53 -2.58
N SER A 114 18.31 24.32 -3.45
CA SER A 114 17.51 25.49 -3.10
C SER A 114 16.17 25.16 -2.43
N HIS A 115 15.70 23.91 -2.53
CA HIS A 115 14.41 23.43 -2.02
C HIS A 115 14.55 22.30 -0.97
N GLN A 116 15.72 21.65 -0.86
CA GLN A 116 16.00 20.60 0.14
C GLN A 116 15.79 21.06 1.59
N LYS A 117 16.21 22.29 1.93
CA LYS A 117 16.08 22.82 3.30
C LYS A 117 14.62 23.13 3.62
N TRP A 118 14.10 22.61 4.73
CA TRP A 118 12.68 22.72 5.09
C TRP A 118 12.14 24.16 5.14
N TYR A 119 12.98 25.13 5.52
CA TYR A 119 12.64 26.56 5.62
C TYR A 119 13.02 27.40 4.40
N SER A 120 13.54 26.80 3.31
CA SER A 120 13.96 27.54 2.11
C SER A 120 12.83 27.89 1.14
N CYS A 121 11.70 27.20 1.25
CA CYS A 121 10.52 27.37 0.38
C CYS A 121 9.25 27.00 1.16
N ALA A 122 8.10 27.54 0.73
CA ALA A 122 6.81 27.10 1.24
C ALA A 122 6.51 25.65 0.75
N PRO A 123 5.89 24.76 1.57
CA PRO A 123 5.70 23.35 1.18
C PRO A 123 4.95 23.16 -0.14
N VAL A 124 4.00 24.05 -0.47
CA VAL A 124 3.24 24.02 -1.74
C VAL A 124 4.14 24.21 -2.98
N ALA A 125 5.30 24.85 -2.85
CA ALA A 125 6.24 25.00 -3.97
C ALA A 125 6.89 23.66 -4.38
N LEU A 126 6.88 22.64 -3.51
CA LEU A 126 7.48 21.33 -3.81
C LEU A 126 6.72 20.55 -4.90
N PHE A 127 5.46 20.88 -5.17
CA PHE A 127 4.73 20.29 -6.30
C PHE A 127 5.30 20.69 -7.67
N SER A 128 5.93 21.87 -7.78
CA SER A 128 6.57 22.36 -9.02
C SER A 128 8.09 22.54 -8.93
N ALA A 129 8.70 22.34 -7.76
CA ALA A 129 10.14 22.47 -7.57
C ALA A 129 10.91 21.46 -8.45
N PRO A 130 12.06 21.84 -9.04
CA PRO A 130 12.86 20.92 -9.84
C PRO A 130 13.53 19.86 -8.95
N VAL A 131 13.44 18.61 -9.40
CA VAL A 131 14.05 17.41 -8.82
C VAL A 131 15.22 16.94 -9.66
N THR A 132 16.12 16.16 -9.06
CA THR A 132 17.34 15.62 -9.69
C THR A 132 17.58 14.19 -9.23
N LYS A 133 17.73 13.24 -10.17
CA LYS A 133 18.14 11.85 -9.89
C LYS A 133 19.67 11.76 -9.97
N TYR A 134 20.34 11.37 -8.88
CA TYR A 134 21.81 11.33 -8.78
C TYR A 134 22.30 10.09 -8.02
N VAL A 135 23.55 9.64 -8.26
CA VAL A 135 24.11 8.48 -7.55
C VAL A 135 24.53 8.85 -6.13
N GLY A 136 24.02 8.12 -5.13
CA GLY A 136 24.36 8.32 -3.72
C GLY A 136 25.84 8.02 -3.40
N GLU A 137 26.43 8.75 -2.45
CA GLU A 137 27.88 8.69 -2.16
C GLU A 137 28.38 7.27 -1.85
N SER A 138 27.59 6.50 -1.10
CA SER A 138 27.83 5.08 -0.76
C SER A 138 27.96 4.17 -1.98
N TYR A 139 27.29 4.52 -3.09
CA TYR A 139 27.23 3.73 -4.32
C TYR A 139 28.20 4.21 -5.40
N LEU A 140 28.92 5.32 -5.19
CA LEU A 140 29.99 5.78 -6.10
C LEU A 140 31.06 4.70 -6.40
N PRO A 141 31.44 3.78 -5.49
CA PRO A 141 32.32 2.67 -5.82
C PRO A 141 31.69 1.66 -6.80
N ILE A 142 30.36 1.45 -6.75
CA ILE A 142 29.64 0.61 -7.72
C ILE A 142 29.61 1.31 -9.07
N LYS A 143 29.18 2.58 -9.13
CA LYS A 143 29.19 3.43 -10.33
C LYS A 143 30.55 3.37 -11.05
N ARG A 144 31.64 3.67 -10.33
CA ARG A 144 33.02 3.64 -10.87
C ARG A 144 33.46 2.23 -11.28
N THR A 145 32.89 1.17 -10.72
CA THR A 145 33.15 -0.20 -11.17
C THR A 145 32.47 -0.46 -12.52
N LEU A 146 31.18 -0.11 -12.67
CA LEU A 146 30.48 -0.21 -13.95
C LEU A 146 31.19 0.58 -15.06
N GLU A 147 31.53 1.85 -14.78
CA GLU A 147 32.31 2.71 -15.67
C GLU A 147 33.68 2.10 -16.05
N ARG A 148 34.32 1.36 -15.14
CA ARG A 148 35.60 0.69 -15.40
C ARG A 148 35.43 -0.49 -16.34
N GLU A 149 34.47 -1.38 -16.07
CA GLU A 149 34.28 -2.61 -16.85
C GLU A 149 33.67 -2.34 -18.23
N VAL A 150 32.71 -1.41 -18.34
CA VAL A 150 31.98 -1.14 -19.59
C VAL A 150 32.91 -0.76 -20.75
N ARG A 151 33.99 -0.02 -20.47
CA ARG A 151 35.02 0.37 -21.44
C ARG A 151 35.72 -0.79 -22.15
N GLY A 152 35.71 -1.99 -21.54
CA GLY A 152 36.26 -3.21 -22.12
C GLY A 152 35.22 -4.11 -22.79
N CYS A 153 33.93 -3.81 -22.65
CA CYS A 153 32.81 -4.65 -23.07
C CYS A 153 32.16 -4.14 -24.35
N GLN A 154 31.47 -5.04 -25.07
CA GLN A 154 30.72 -4.72 -26.29
C GLN A 154 29.21 -4.84 -26.08
N VAL A 155 28.82 -5.63 -25.08
CA VAL A 155 27.43 -5.92 -24.70
C VAL A 155 27.27 -5.74 -23.20
N LEU A 156 26.12 -5.20 -22.78
CA LEU A 156 25.61 -5.15 -21.41
C LEU A 156 24.39 -6.08 -21.31
N ILE A 157 24.36 -6.97 -20.32
CA ILE A 157 23.17 -7.78 -19.99
C ILE A 157 22.71 -7.45 -18.58
N ILE A 158 21.45 -7.05 -18.45
CA ILE A 158 20.79 -6.77 -17.18
C ILE A 158 20.20 -8.07 -16.60
N TRP A 159 20.61 -8.37 -15.37
CA TRP A 159 20.27 -9.54 -14.56
C TRP A 159 19.68 -9.13 -13.19
N THR A 160 19.06 -7.96 -13.11
CA THR A 160 18.26 -7.55 -11.96
C THR A 160 17.05 -8.46 -11.80
N ASP A 161 16.37 -8.42 -10.65
CA ASP A 161 15.11 -9.14 -10.51
C ASP A 161 14.05 -8.60 -11.49
N CYS A 162 13.03 -9.39 -11.79
CA CYS A 162 12.22 -9.22 -13.01
C CYS A 162 10.89 -8.47 -12.81
N ASP A 163 10.74 -7.78 -11.68
CA ASP A 163 9.66 -6.82 -11.39
C ASP A 163 9.95 -5.41 -11.95
N ARG A 164 9.08 -4.45 -11.63
CA ARG A 164 9.21 -3.05 -12.09
C ARG A 164 10.42 -2.34 -11.48
N GLU A 165 10.67 -2.56 -10.18
CA GLU A 165 11.80 -1.95 -9.46
C GLU A 165 13.12 -2.46 -10.04
N GLY A 166 13.27 -3.78 -10.23
CA GLY A 166 14.41 -4.40 -10.87
C GLY A 166 14.64 -3.92 -12.32
N GLU A 167 13.58 -3.60 -13.07
CA GLU A 167 13.73 -2.96 -14.38
C GLU A 167 14.27 -1.52 -14.26
N ASN A 168 13.76 -0.69 -13.34
CA ASN A 168 14.27 0.68 -13.10
C ASN A 168 15.74 0.67 -12.62
N ILE A 169 16.08 -0.22 -11.69
CA ILE A 169 17.46 -0.48 -11.24
C ILE A 169 18.35 -0.91 -12.42
N GLY A 170 17.81 -1.67 -13.36
CA GLY A 170 18.44 -1.98 -14.64
C GLY A 170 18.73 -0.74 -15.47
N PHE A 171 17.76 0.17 -15.61
CA PHE A 171 17.91 1.45 -16.31
C PHE A 171 18.89 2.42 -15.63
N GLU A 172 19.05 2.38 -14.30
CA GLU A 172 20.13 3.11 -13.61
C GLU A 172 21.53 2.62 -14.03
N ALA A 173 21.73 1.30 -14.13
CA ALA A 173 22.97 0.71 -14.61
C ALA A 173 23.22 0.98 -16.11
N ILE A 174 22.18 0.87 -16.95
CA ILE A 174 22.21 1.25 -18.37
C ILE A 174 22.67 2.70 -18.52
N THR A 175 22.05 3.62 -17.79
CA THR A 175 22.38 5.06 -17.82
C THR A 175 23.85 5.30 -17.47
N VAL A 176 24.37 4.67 -16.41
CA VAL A 176 25.80 4.79 -16.04
C VAL A 176 26.72 4.19 -17.11
N CYS A 177 26.32 3.10 -17.77
CA CYS A 177 27.10 2.46 -18.83
C CYS A 177 27.12 3.27 -20.13
N GLN A 178 25.96 3.75 -20.60
CA GLN A 178 25.83 4.56 -21.82
C GLN A 178 26.55 5.91 -21.72
N ASN A 179 26.58 6.52 -20.53
CA ASN A 179 27.38 7.73 -20.27
C ASN A 179 28.91 7.53 -20.48
N VAL A 180 29.39 6.30 -20.62
CA VAL A 180 30.79 5.97 -20.95
C VAL A 180 30.93 5.33 -22.33
N CYS A 181 29.93 4.55 -22.76
CA CYS A 181 29.91 3.85 -24.04
C CYS A 181 28.50 3.96 -24.66
N PRO A 182 28.15 5.08 -25.33
CA PRO A 182 26.77 5.34 -25.79
C PRO A 182 26.20 4.26 -26.72
N ASN A 183 27.07 3.68 -27.56
CA ASN A 183 26.71 2.67 -28.56
C ASN A 183 26.87 1.22 -28.05
N ILE A 184 26.88 1.00 -26.73
CA ILE A 184 26.91 -0.37 -26.18
C ILE A 184 25.59 -1.09 -26.49
N GLN A 185 25.67 -2.35 -26.94
CA GLN A 185 24.49 -3.17 -27.15
C GLN A 185 23.94 -3.64 -25.80
N ILE A 186 22.63 -3.53 -25.58
CA ILE A 186 22.00 -3.80 -24.29
C ILE A 186 20.96 -4.91 -24.45
N TYR A 187 20.97 -5.87 -23.53
CA TYR A 187 19.97 -6.91 -23.41
C TYR A 187 19.46 -7.03 -21.96
N ARG A 188 18.27 -7.60 -21.83
CA ARG A 188 17.63 -7.97 -20.59
C ARG A 188 17.49 -9.49 -20.53
N ALA A 189 18.05 -10.10 -19.49
CA ALA A 189 17.71 -11.46 -19.12
C ALA A 189 16.42 -11.43 -18.30
N LYS A 190 15.40 -12.18 -18.71
CA LYS A 190 14.15 -12.39 -17.97
C LYS A 190 14.12 -13.81 -17.41
N PHE A 191 13.88 -13.94 -16.11
CA PHE A 191 13.90 -15.22 -15.37
C PHE A 191 12.96 -15.13 -14.16
N SER A 192 12.46 -16.29 -13.69
CA SER A 192 11.56 -16.39 -12.52
C SER A 192 12.14 -17.22 -11.38
N GLU A 193 13.36 -17.72 -11.54
CA GLU A 193 14.07 -18.59 -10.58
C GLU A 193 15.57 -18.62 -10.93
N ILE A 194 16.44 -18.79 -9.94
CA ILE A 194 17.89 -18.90 -10.14
C ILE A 194 18.28 -20.40 -10.22
N THR A 195 17.87 -21.05 -11.33
CA THR A 195 18.18 -22.48 -11.61
C THR A 195 18.96 -22.63 -12.92
N PRO A 196 19.68 -23.76 -13.14
CA PRO A 196 20.35 -24.01 -14.42
C PRO A 196 19.43 -24.00 -15.63
N GLY A 197 18.19 -24.49 -15.50
CA GLY A 197 17.21 -24.52 -16.59
C GLY A 197 16.67 -23.13 -16.94
N SER A 198 16.31 -22.34 -15.93
CA SER A 198 15.85 -20.96 -16.08
C SER A 198 16.95 -20.05 -16.63
N VAL A 199 18.15 -20.09 -16.05
CA VAL A 199 19.29 -19.26 -16.48
C VAL A 199 19.71 -19.62 -17.91
N SER A 200 19.73 -20.90 -18.29
CA SER A 200 19.98 -21.29 -19.68
C SER A 200 18.89 -20.77 -20.64
N ARG A 201 17.61 -20.80 -20.23
CA ARG A 201 16.50 -20.30 -21.03
C ARG A 201 16.58 -18.78 -21.20
N ALA A 202 16.91 -18.05 -20.14
CA ALA A 202 17.07 -16.59 -20.16
C ALA A 202 18.20 -16.14 -21.10
N VAL A 203 19.34 -16.87 -21.14
CA VAL A 203 20.43 -16.60 -22.09
C VAL A 203 20.04 -16.88 -23.54
N GLN A 204 19.20 -17.89 -23.78
CA GLN A 204 18.71 -18.23 -25.12
C GLN A 204 17.63 -17.27 -25.63
N ASN A 205 16.94 -16.57 -24.73
CA ASN A 205 15.79 -15.70 -25.02
C ASN A 205 16.00 -14.30 -24.40
N LEU A 206 17.17 -13.70 -24.68
CA LEU A 206 17.45 -12.31 -24.32
C LEU A 206 16.50 -11.36 -25.07
N VAL A 207 15.96 -10.37 -24.36
CA VAL A 207 15.05 -9.35 -24.91
C VAL A 207 15.64 -7.95 -24.72
N GLU A 208 14.98 -6.92 -25.23
CA GLU A 208 15.33 -5.52 -24.91
C GLU A 208 14.77 -5.14 -23.51
N PRO A 209 15.43 -4.24 -22.75
CA PRO A 209 14.91 -3.77 -21.46
C PRO A 209 13.63 -2.95 -21.61
N ASP A 210 12.65 -3.14 -20.73
CA ASP A 210 11.35 -2.48 -20.83
C ASP A 210 11.35 -1.10 -20.17
N LEU A 211 11.45 -0.07 -21.00
CA LEU A 211 11.46 1.33 -20.58
C LEU A 211 10.14 1.77 -19.92
N LEU A 212 8.99 1.14 -20.23
CA LEU A 212 7.69 1.54 -19.69
C LEU A 212 7.57 1.17 -18.20
N GLN A 213 8.04 -0.02 -17.80
CA GLN A 213 8.12 -0.39 -16.37
C GLN A 213 9.00 0.60 -15.61
N SER A 214 10.17 0.93 -16.17
CA SER A 214 11.10 1.89 -15.56
C SER A 214 10.49 3.27 -15.40
N GLN A 215 9.75 3.76 -16.40
CA GLN A 215 9.08 5.06 -16.34
C GLN A 215 7.94 5.09 -15.31
N ALA A 216 7.19 4.00 -15.13
CA ALA A 216 6.18 3.92 -14.06
C ALA A 216 6.83 4.02 -12.66
N VAL A 217 7.99 3.40 -12.45
CA VAL A 217 8.75 3.54 -11.18
C VAL A 217 9.26 4.97 -10.99
N ASP A 218 9.86 5.60 -12.01
CA ASP A 218 10.34 6.99 -11.90
C ASP A 218 9.21 7.97 -11.57
N VAL A 219 8.03 7.79 -12.19
CA VAL A 219 6.81 8.55 -11.88
C VAL A 219 6.35 8.32 -10.44
N ARG A 220 6.31 7.06 -9.98
CA ARG A 220 5.96 6.70 -8.61
C ARG A 220 6.89 7.39 -7.60
N MET A 221 8.21 7.28 -7.81
CA MET A 221 9.23 7.91 -6.99
C MET A 221 9.08 9.44 -6.93
N GLU A 222 8.77 10.10 -8.05
CA GLU A 222 8.58 11.55 -8.06
C GLU A 222 7.28 11.99 -7.37
N LEU A 223 6.17 11.27 -7.56
CA LEU A 223 4.90 11.56 -6.88
C LEU A 223 5.01 11.31 -5.36
N ASP A 224 5.59 10.19 -4.95
CA ASP A 224 5.84 9.85 -3.54
C ASP A 224 6.74 10.91 -2.87
N LEU A 225 7.78 11.40 -3.56
CA LEU A 225 8.65 12.49 -3.09
C LEU A 225 7.90 13.82 -2.97
N ARG A 226 7.16 14.24 -4.02
CA ARG A 226 6.46 15.54 -4.05
C ARG A 226 5.36 15.62 -2.99
N ILE A 227 4.46 14.64 -2.99
CA ILE A 227 3.33 14.57 -2.05
C ILE A 227 3.87 14.38 -0.63
N GLY A 228 4.77 13.41 -0.43
CA GLY A 228 5.35 13.09 0.87
C GLY A 228 6.06 14.29 1.51
N ALA A 229 6.92 15.00 0.76
CA ALA A 229 7.64 16.15 1.29
C ALA A 229 6.73 17.36 1.53
N ALA A 230 5.77 17.65 0.65
CA ALA A 230 4.85 18.77 0.81
C ALA A 230 3.97 18.62 2.06
N PHE A 231 3.28 17.48 2.21
CA PHE A 231 2.42 17.23 3.37
C PHE A 231 3.21 17.07 4.67
N THR A 232 4.34 16.35 4.67
CA THR A 232 5.17 16.18 5.87
C THR A 232 5.69 17.52 6.39
N ARG A 233 6.26 18.37 5.52
CA ARG A 233 6.73 19.70 5.95
C ARG A 233 5.58 20.57 6.46
N PHE A 234 4.44 20.58 5.77
CA PHE A 234 3.27 21.34 6.20
C PHE A 234 2.79 20.92 7.59
N GLN A 235 2.49 19.63 7.79
CA GLN A 235 1.88 19.16 9.04
C GLN A 235 2.87 19.19 10.21
N THR A 236 4.13 18.81 10.02
CA THR A 236 5.14 18.83 11.10
C THR A 236 5.42 20.27 11.55
N LEU A 237 5.69 21.21 10.63
CA LEU A 237 5.95 22.62 11.00
C LEU A 237 4.71 23.29 11.64
N ARG A 238 3.50 22.89 11.24
CA ARG A 238 2.25 23.37 11.85
C ARG A 238 2.06 22.80 13.26
N LEU A 239 2.16 21.48 13.43
CA LEU A 239 1.85 20.79 14.68
C LEU A 239 2.92 21.02 15.76
N GLN A 240 4.21 21.10 15.39
CA GLN A 240 5.27 21.52 16.33
C GLN A 240 5.07 22.93 16.88
N LYS A 241 4.45 23.83 16.12
CA LYS A 241 4.11 25.19 16.57
C LYS A 241 2.85 25.25 17.45
N VAL A 242 1.93 24.29 17.33
CA VAL A 242 0.67 24.24 18.10
C VAL A 242 0.82 23.42 19.38
N PHE A 243 1.58 22.32 19.36
CA PHE A 243 1.79 21.42 20.50
C PHE A 243 3.28 21.25 20.82
N PRO A 244 4.01 22.34 21.14
CA PRO A 244 5.47 22.33 21.25
C PRO A 244 5.99 21.38 22.33
N ASP A 245 5.26 21.20 23.43
CA ASP A 245 5.71 20.37 24.56
C ASP A 245 5.41 18.87 24.38
N VAL A 246 4.61 18.52 23.37
CA VAL A 246 4.29 17.12 23.01
C VAL A 246 5.08 16.67 21.77
N LEU A 247 5.36 17.59 20.83
CA LEU A 247 5.85 17.26 19.48
C LEU A 247 7.22 17.85 19.13
N LYS A 248 7.90 18.53 20.08
CA LYS A 248 9.16 19.30 19.88
C LYS A 248 10.18 18.65 18.95
N ASP A 249 10.47 17.37 19.19
CA ASP A 249 11.49 16.59 18.48
C ASP A 249 10.88 15.39 17.69
N ASN A 250 9.55 15.26 17.64
CA ASN A 250 8.87 14.07 17.14
C ASN A 250 8.48 14.16 15.64
N LEU A 251 8.93 13.19 14.85
CA LEU A 251 8.40 12.93 13.50
C LEU A 251 7.06 12.15 13.62
N ILE A 252 6.01 12.92 13.90
CA ILE A 252 4.59 12.61 14.18
C ILE A 252 4.00 11.29 13.61
N SER A 253 3.47 10.41 14.52
CA SER A 253 2.72 9.12 14.30
C SER A 253 2.38 8.33 15.67
N TYR A 254 1.67 7.15 15.78
CA TYR A 254 0.38 6.81 16.56
C TYR A 254 0.26 5.76 17.81
N VAL A 255 -0.01 4.39 17.74
CA VAL A 255 0.01 3.23 18.80
C VAL A 255 -1.08 3.01 19.97
N SER A 256 -1.65 1.87 20.53
CA SER A 256 -1.76 0.31 20.50
C SER A 256 -2.88 -0.38 21.46
N HIS A 257 -3.22 -1.73 21.38
CA HIS A 257 -3.98 -2.72 22.34
C HIS A 257 -5.56 -3.00 22.26
N GLU A 258 -6.31 -4.05 22.78
CA GLU A 258 -6.34 -5.58 23.04
C GLU A 258 -7.79 -6.03 23.54
N MET A 259 -8.44 -7.25 23.62
CA MET A 259 -8.48 -8.73 23.19
C MET A 259 -9.85 -9.40 23.71
N GLU A 260 -10.46 -10.62 23.53
CA GLU A 260 -10.40 -11.92 22.73
C GLU A 260 -11.81 -12.73 22.60
N GLU A 261 -11.99 -14.05 22.93
CA GLU A 261 -13.10 -14.99 22.40
C GLU A 261 -13.94 -15.99 23.34
N THR A 262 -14.74 -17.01 22.84
CA THR A 262 -15.73 -17.88 23.63
C THR A 262 -16.05 -19.38 23.14
N LYS A 263 -17.31 -19.95 23.22
CA LYS A 263 -17.71 -21.42 23.16
C LYS A 263 -18.77 -21.79 22.04
N VAL A 264 -19.43 -22.99 22.03
CA VAL A 264 -20.25 -23.56 20.90
C VAL A 264 -21.50 -24.39 21.32
N ASP A 265 -22.62 -24.30 20.56
CA ASP A 265 -23.99 -24.79 20.89
C ASP A 265 -24.80 -25.39 19.67
N PHE A 266 -26.11 -25.64 19.85
CA PHE A 266 -27.09 -26.09 18.81
C PHE A 266 -27.95 -24.92 18.26
N SER A 267 -28.55 -25.06 17.06
CA SER A 267 -29.12 -23.93 16.30
C SER A 267 -30.61 -24.08 15.89
N TRP A 268 -31.40 -23.02 16.13
CA TRP A 268 -32.79 -22.88 15.67
C TRP A 268 -32.89 -22.48 14.19
N LYS A 269 -33.80 -23.09 13.43
CA LYS A 269 -33.83 -23.00 11.95
C LYS A 269 -34.29 -21.64 11.41
N ARG A 270 -34.90 -20.78 12.24
CA ARG A 270 -35.18 -19.36 11.88
C ARG A 270 -33.93 -18.48 11.86
N GLY A 271 -32.85 -18.90 12.52
CA GLY A 271 -31.58 -18.15 12.59
C GLY A 271 -31.71 -16.77 13.24
N ARG A 272 -30.78 -15.87 12.90
CA ARG A 272 -30.89 -14.42 13.14
C ARG A 272 -30.87 -13.72 11.78
N LEU A 273 -31.70 -12.70 11.59
CA LEU A 273 -31.76 -11.95 10.32
C LEU A 273 -30.46 -11.17 10.08
N PHE A 274 -29.59 -11.68 9.21
CA PHE A 274 -29.07 -11.00 8.01
C PHE A 274 -28.18 -11.96 7.18
N HIS A 275 -28.14 -11.77 5.85
CA HIS A 275 -27.64 -12.79 4.91
C HIS A 275 -26.10 -12.95 4.93
N ARG A 276 -25.59 -14.14 5.34
CA ARG A 276 -24.14 -14.43 5.45
C ARG A 276 -23.68 -15.66 4.64
N LEU A 277 -24.17 -15.81 3.40
CA LEU A 277 -23.82 -16.91 2.49
C LEU A 277 -23.00 -16.51 1.23
N PRO A 278 -23.11 -15.30 0.65
CA PRO A 278 -22.26 -14.91 -0.49
C PRO A 278 -20.76 -14.78 -0.17
N CYS A 279 -20.41 -14.48 1.09
CA CYS A 279 -19.08 -13.97 1.42
C CYS A 279 -17.99 -15.04 1.63
N LEU A 280 -18.33 -16.31 1.91
CA LEU A 280 -17.30 -17.33 2.17
C LEU A 280 -16.65 -17.87 0.87
N VAL A 281 -17.43 -18.00 -0.21
CA VAL A 281 -16.95 -18.60 -1.47
C VAL A 281 -15.94 -17.68 -2.21
N ILE A 282 -15.94 -16.38 -1.90
CA ILE A 282 -15.09 -15.37 -2.53
C ILE A 282 -13.78 -15.14 -1.74
N TYR A 283 -13.73 -15.46 -0.45
CA TYR A 283 -12.60 -15.11 0.44
C TYR A 283 -11.29 -15.86 0.18
N GLN A 284 -11.33 -16.98 -0.55
CA GLN A 284 -10.22 -17.94 -0.65
C GLN A 284 -9.61 -18.04 -2.05
N MET A 285 -9.58 -16.92 -2.78
CA MET A 285 -8.96 -16.82 -4.10
C MET A 285 -8.19 -15.51 -4.28
N CYS A 286 -6.86 -15.66 -4.41
CA CYS A 286 -5.92 -14.80 -5.16
C CYS A 286 -5.09 -13.74 -4.41
N LEU A 287 -3.93 -14.19 -3.93
CA LEU A 287 -2.59 -13.74 -4.39
C LEU A 287 -1.61 -13.04 -3.46
N GLU A 288 -2.04 -12.63 -2.27
CA GLU A 288 -1.07 -12.27 -1.21
C GLU A 288 -1.04 -13.33 -0.12
N GLU A 289 -1.33 -14.57 -0.52
CA GLU A 289 -1.42 -15.73 0.36
C GLU A 289 -0.12 -15.97 1.12
N LEU A 290 1.05 -15.68 0.56
CA LEU A 290 2.30 -15.88 1.30
C LEU A 290 2.39 -14.94 2.52
N GLU A 291 2.13 -13.63 2.36
CA GLU A 291 2.14 -12.69 3.50
C GLU A 291 0.95 -12.93 4.42
N LYS A 292 -0.26 -13.06 3.86
CA LYS A 292 -1.51 -13.25 4.61
C LYS A 292 -1.52 -14.58 5.39
N LEU A 293 -0.92 -15.66 4.87
CA LEU A 293 -0.82 -16.96 5.58
C LEU A 293 0.44 -17.06 6.45
N ALA A 294 1.58 -16.44 6.09
CA ALA A 294 2.72 -16.38 7.01
C ALA A 294 2.37 -15.58 8.27
N SER A 295 1.62 -14.48 8.13
CA SER A 295 1.14 -13.71 9.28
C SER A 295 0.10 -14.50 10.08
N ARG A 296 -0.97 -15.03 9.45
CA ARG A 296 -2.02 -15.81 10.15
C ARG A 296 -1.53 -17.13 10.76
N LYS A 297 -0.84 -17.97 9.97
CA LYS A 297 -0.49 -19.37 10.29
C LYS A 297 0.90 -19.54 10.90
N LEU A 298 1.89 -18.73 10.49
CA LEU A 298 3.28 -18.83 10.99
C LEU A 298 3.61 -17.74 12.03
N LYS A 299 2.77 -16.71 12.20
CA LYS A 299 3.05 -15.52 13.03
C LYS A 299 4.38 -14.85 12.64
N ILE A 300 4.68 -14.81 11.33
CA ILE A 300 5.80 -14.07 10.73
C ILE A 300 5.19 -12.86 10.00
N ASN A 301 5.66 -11.65 10.29
CA ASN A 301 5.11 -10.45 9.66
C ASN A 301 5.43 -10.35 8.16
N SER A 302 4.65 -9.56 7.42
CA SER A 302 4.80 -9.26 5.98
C SER A 302 6.25 -9.01 5.54
N LYS A 303 6.88 -7.98 6.10
CA LYS A 303 8.26 -7.57 5.80
C LYS A 303 9.30 -8.68 6.01
N GLU A 304 9.25 -9.38 7.14
CA GLU A 304 10.19 -10.48 7.41
C GLU A 304 9.90 -11.69 6.52
N THR A 305 8.63 -11.93 6.18
CA THR A 305 8.22 -12.96 5.20
C THR A 305 8.84 -12.68 3.83
N MET A 306 8.69 -11.47 3.29
CA MET A 306 9.25 -11.11 2.00
C MET A 306 10.79 -11.09 2.00
N LYS A 307 11.42 -10.61 3.07
CA LYS A 307 12.88 -10.67 3.26
C LYS A 307 13.41 -12.10 3.28
N ILE A 308 12.70 -13.04 3.90
CA ILE A 308 13.06 -14.46 3.90
C ILE A 308 12.80 -15.09 2.53
N ALA A 309 11.66 -14.81 1.90
CA ALA A 309 11.33 -15.33 0.58
C ALA A 309 12.35 -14.88 -0.48
N GLU A 310 12.73 -13.60 -0.49
CA GLU A 310 13.76 -13.07 -1.38
C GLU A 310 15.12 -13.77 -1.15
N LYS A 311 15.48 -14.07 0.10
CA LYS A 311 16.69 -14.83 0.43
C LYS A 311 16.64 -16.27 -0.11
N LEU A 312 15.50 -16.96 0.03
CA LEU A 312 15.30 -18.32 -0.47
C LEU A 312 15.32 -18.37 -2.01
N TYR A 313 14.79 -17.36 -2.68
CA TYR A 313 14.87 -17.18 -4.13
C TYR A 313 16.31 -16.92 -4.59
N ASN A 314 17.04 -16.01 -3.93
CA ASN A 314 18.48 -15.75 -4.19
C ASN A 314 19.36 -17.01 -4.00
N GLN A 315 18.92 -17.96 -3.18
CA GLN A 315 19.58 -19.26 -2.96
C GLN A 315 19.12 -20.36 -3.94
N GLY A 316 18.15 -20.08 -4.82
CA GLY A 316 17.60 -21.04 -5.78
C GLY A 316 16.77 -22.16 -5.14
N PHE A 317 16.06 -21.87 -4.03
CA PHE A 317 15.17 -22.83 -3.35
C PHE A 317 13.69 -22.62 -3.69
N ILE A 318 13.27 -21.39 -4.00
CA ILE A 318 11.92 -21.07 -4.45
C ILE A 318 11.95 -20.22 -5.72
N SER A 319 10.82 -20.10 -6.41
CA SER A 319 10.60 -19.13 -7.48
C SER A 319 10.49 -17.71 -6.94
N TYR A 320 10.52 -16.73 -7.83
CA TYR A 320 10.48 -15.32 -7.50
C TYR A 320 9.23 -14.95 -6.66
N PRO A 321 9.38 -14.27 -5.50
CA PRO A 321 8.29 -14.14 -4.53
C PRO A 321 7.41 -12.90 -4.71
N ARG A 322 7.75 -11.96 -5.61
CA ARG A 322 6.91 -10.79 -5.94
C ARG A 322 6.14 -11.10 -7.23
N THR A 323 4.96 -11.69 -7.12
CA THR A 323 4.14 -12.10 -8.29
C THR A 323 2.65 -11.97 -8.01
N GLU A 324 1.90 -11.52 -9.01
CA GLU A 324 0.43 -11.50 -9.04
C GLU A 324 -0.12 -12.66 -9.91
N THR A 325 0.59 -13.80 -9.97
CA THR A 325 0.16 -15.03 -10.67
C THR A 325 -0.14 -16.19 -9.73
N ASN A 326 -1.37 -16.71 -9.76
CA ASN A 326 -1.78 -17.95 -9.07
C ASN A 326 -2.32 -19.02 -10.03
N MET A 327 -1.99 -18.89 -11.31
CA MET A 327 -2.21 -19.92 -12.32
C MET A 327 -0.84 -20.44 -12.79
N PHE A 328 -0.55 -21.72 -12.57
CA PHE A 328 0.65 -22.35 -13.10
C PHE A 328 0.57 -22.41 -14.64
N PRO A 329 1.53 -21.81 -15.38
CA PRO A 329 1.48 -21.76 -16.83
C PRO A 329 1.68 -23.15 -17.43
N LYS A 330 0.95 -23.47 -18.51
CA LYS A 330 1.00 -24.79 -19.18
C LYS A 330 2.38 -25.19 -19.73
N SER A 331 3.33 -24.27 -19.77
CA SER A 331 4.73 -24.46 -20.20
C SER A 331 5.68 -24.85 -19.07
N LEU A 332 5.23 -24.87 -17.81
CA LEU A 332 5.99 -25.31 -16.64
C LEU A 332 5.58 -26.74 -16.26
N ASP A 333 6.49 -27.69 -16.44
CA ASP A 333 6.31 -29.07 -15.97
C ASP A 333 6.47 -29.12 -14.44
N LEU A 334 5.42 -29.53 -13.74
CA LEU A 334 5.42 -29.66 -12.28
C LEU A 334 5.98 -31.00 -11.80
N ARG A 335 6.14 -32.02 -12.66
CA ARG A 335 6.65 -33.34 -12.26
C ARG A 335 8.08 -33.27 -11.67
N PRO A 336 9.06 -32.56 -12.27
CA PRO A 336 10.39 -32.39 -11.67
C PRO A 336 10.36 -31.67 -10.32
N LEU A 337 9.46 -30.69 -10.15
CA LEU A 337 9.34 -29.89 -8.93
C LEU A 337 8.82 -30.74 -7.76
N VAL A 338 7.81 -31.59 -8.00
CA VAL A 338 7.33 -32.55 -6.99
C VAL A 338 8.35 -33.68 -6.79
N GLN A 339 9.03 -34.15 -7.85
CA GLN A 339 10.07 -35.18 -7.77
C GLN A 339 11.26 -34.76 -6.89
N ASN A 340 11.65 -33.49 -6.92
CA ASN A 340 12.67 -32.95 -6.03
C ASN A 340 12.29 -33.06 -4.54
N GLN A 341 10.99 -33.12 -4.20
CA GLN A 341 10.51 -33.14 -2.82
C GLN A 341 10.33 -34.55 -2.23
N THR A 342 10.47 -35.63 -3.02
CA THR A 342 10.25 -37.01 -2.52
C THR A 342 11.31 -37.48 -1.52
N VAL A 343 12.45 -36.79 -1.44
CA VAL A 343 13.57 -37.11 -0.53
C VAL A 343 13.38 -36.57 0.89
N ASP A 344 12.29 -35.83 1.16
CA ASP A 344 12.05 -35.24 2.47
C ASP A 344 11.39 -36.20 3.46
N GLY A 345 11.90 -36.29 4.69
CA GLY A 345 11.34 -37.16 5.73
C GLY A 345 9.95 -36.75 6.25
N ASN A 346 9.52 -35.51 6.02
CA ASN A 346 8.28 -34.93 6.59
C ASN A 346 7.13 -34.84 5.58
N TRP A 347 7.43 -34.86 4.27
CA TRP A 347 6.43 -34.78 3.19
C TRP A 347 6.77 -35.61 1.93
N GLY A 348 7.95 -36.22 1.84
CA GLY A 348 8.39 -36.92 0.62
C GLY A 348 7.51 -38.11 0.23
N ALA A 349 6.99 -38.84 1.22
CA ALA A 349 6.02 -39.91 1.01
C ALA A 349 4.67 -39.41 0.44
N PHE A 350 4.29 -38.15 0.70
CA PHE A 350 3.12 -37.51 0.09
C PHE A 350 3.43 -37.03 -1.34
N ALA A 351 4.60 -36.40 -1.55
CA ALA A 351 5.07 -36.01 -2.87
C ALA A 351 5.15 -37.21 -3.85
N ALA A 352 5.54 -38.40 -3.36
CA ALA A 352 5.52 -39.63 -4.13
C ALA A 352 4.11 -40.00 -4.63
N ARG A 353 3.07 -39.92 -3.77
CA ARG A 353 1.67 -40.15 -4.16
C ARG A 353 1.15 -39.13 -5.19
N VAL A 354 1.61 -37.88 -5.10
CA VAL A 354 1.28 -36.84 -6.10
C VAL A 354 1.94 -37.10 -7.46
N LEU A 355 3.13 -37.70 -7.50
CA LEU A 355 3.80 -38.09 -8.76
C LEU A 355 3.17 -39.32 -9.43
N GLU A 356 2.73 -40.27 -8.62
CA GLU A 356 2.02 -41.48 -9.05
C GLU A 356 0.69 -41.12 -9.72
N ARG A 357 -0.13 -40.27 -9.07
CA ARG A 357 -1.39 -39.75 -9.65
C ARG A 357 -1.17 -38.73 -10.77
N GLY A 358 -0.06 -38.00 -10.72
CA GLY A 358 0.24 -36.85 -11.55
C GLY A 358 -0.14 -35.53 -10.85
N PRO A 359 0.75 -34.51 -10.83
CA PRO A 359 0.45 -33.22 -10.20
C PRO A 359 -0.74 -32.53 -10.89
N SER A 360 -1.80 -32.25 -10.12
CA SER A 360 -3.03 -31.61 -10.60
C SER A 360 -3.24 -30.26 -9.89
N PRO A 361 -2.57 -29.18 -10.33
CA PRO A 361 -2.59 -27.89 -9.62
C PRO A 361 -3.98 -27.24 -9.64
N ARG A 362 -4.49 -26.86 -8.48
CA ARG A 362 -5.69 -26.03 -8.34
C ARG A 362 -5.39 -24.60 -8.82
N GLN A 363 -5.85 -24.28 -10.03
CA GLN A 363 -5.58 -23.00 -10.70
C GLN A 363 -6.43 -21.84 -10.14
N GLY A 364 -5.81 -20.65 -10.02
CA GLY A 364 -6.49 -19.38 -9.76
C GLY A 364 -6.92 -18.64 -11.03
N ASN A 365 -7.14 -17.32 -10.92
CA ASN A 365 -7.67 -16.49 -12.02
C ASN A 365 -6.91 -15.18 -12.34
N LYS A 366 -5.83 -14.83 -11.61
CA LYS A 366 -4.98 -13.67 -11.96
C LYS A 366 -3.60 -14.13 -12.48
N THR A 367 -3.00 -13.31 -13.33
CA THR A 367 -1.60 -13.43 -13.73
C THR A 367 -0.98 -12.08 -14.11
N ASP A 368 0.28 -11.89 -13.71
CA ASP A 368 1.16 -10.80 -14.16
C ASP A 368 1.77 -11.05 -15.56
N ASN A 369 1.59 -12.25 -16.13
CA ASN A 369 2.19 -12.73 -17.38
C ASN A 369 3.73 -12.79 -17.40
N ALA A 370 4.39 -12.57 -16.26
CA ALA A 370 5.85 -12.57 -16.12
C ALA A 370 6.37 -13.75 -15.28
N HIS A 371 5.61 -14.16 -14.27
CA HIS A 371 6.01 -15.12 -13.24
C HIS A 371 4.99 -16.24 -13.04
N PRO A 372 5.44 -17.46 -12.68
CA PRO A 372 4.58 -18.51 -12.15
C PRO A 372 4.27 -18.26 -10.66
N PRO A 373 3.27 -18.96 -10.08
CA PRO A 373 2.99 -18.89 -8.65
C PRO A 373 4.18 -19.30 -7.78
N ILE A 374 4.28 -18.78 -6.55
CA ILE A 374 5.39 -19.06 -5.64
C ILE A 374 5.45 -20.56 -5.31
N HIS A 375 6.53 -21.23 -5.72
CA HIS A 375 6.70 -22.68 -5.58
C HIS A 375 8.16 -23.06 -5.27
N PRO A 376 8.43 -24.26 -4.70
CA PRO A 376 9.79 -24.70 -4.43
C PRO A 376 10.46 -25.23 -5.70
N THR A 377 11.63 -24.69 -6.01
CA THR A 377 12.40 -25.02 -7.23
C THR A 377 13.47 -26.08 -6.97
N LYS A 378 13.88 -26.25 -5.71
CA LYS A 378 14.91 -27.20 -5.27
C LYS A 378 14.72 -27.59 -3.81
N HIS A 379 15.00 -28.85 -3.46
CA HIS A 379 14.96 -29.34 -2.07
C HIS A 379 16.17 -28.87 -1.22
N THR A 380 15.94 -28.69 0.09
CA THR A 380 16.98 -28.41 1.09
C THR A 380 16.51 -28.76 2.51
N ASN A 381 17.40 -29.41 3.27
CA ASN A 381 17.23 -29.66 4.71
C ASN A 381 18.08 -28.73 5.60
N ASN A 382 18.87 -27.84 5.01
CA ASN A 382 19.92 -27.08 5.72
C ASN A 382 19.43 -25.72 6.26
N LEU A 383 18.16 -25.40 6.08
CA LEU A 383 17.54 -24.15 6.56
C LEU A 383 17.23 -24.23 8.06
N GLN A 384 17.22 -23.08 8.73
CA GLN A 384 16.97 -22.96 10.17
C GLN A 384 15.99 -21.82 10.48
N GLY A 385 15.43 -21.80 11.70
CA GLY A 385 14.55 -20.73 12.18
C GLY A 385 13.37 -20.45 11.24
N ASN A 386 13.03 -19.16 11.05
CA ASN A 386 11.95 -18.75 10.16
C ASN A 386 12.22 -19.05 8.68
N GLU A 387 13.48 -19.20 8.25
CA GLU A 387 13.82 -19.58 6.87
C GLU A 387 13.34 -21.01 6.58
N LYS A 388 13.54 -21.94 7.52
CA LYS A 388 12.95 -23.29 7.42
C LYS A 388 11.43 -23.22 7.43
N ARG A 389 10.84 -22.47 8.38
CA ARG A 389 9.37 -22.41 8.56
C ARG A 389 8.64 -21.89 7.31
N LEU A 390 9.20 -20.86 6.65
CA LEU A 390 8.59 -20.31 5.44
C LEU A 390 8.82 -21.23 4.22
N TYR A 391 10.01 -21.82 4.08
CA TYR A 391 10.28 -22.79 3.02
C TYR A 391 9.38 -24.04 3.14
N GLU A 392 9.28 -24.63 4.33
CA GLU A 392 8.38 -25.76 4.61
C GLU A 392 6.91 -25.40 4.32
N PHE A 393 6.48 -24.20 4.69
CA PHE A 393 5.14 -23.70 4.36
C PHE A 393 4.90 -23.64 2.84
N ILE A 394 5.83 -23.05 2.07
CA ILE A 394 5.75 -22.97 0.60
C ILE A 394 5.72 -24.36 -0.03
N VAL A 395 6.57 -25.29 0.44
CA VAL A 395 6.59 -26.67 -0.07
C VAL A 395 5.28 -27.40 0.22
N ARG A 396 4.77 -27.33 1.46
CA ARG A 396 3.51 -27.96 1.84
C ARG A 396 2.32 -27.35 1.09
N HIS A 397 2.32 -26.03 0.87
CA HIS A 397 1.29 -25.35 0.08
C HIS A 397 1.31 -25.80 -1.39
N PHE A 398 2.49 -25.87 -2.00
CA PHE A 398 2.66 -26.37 -3.37
C PHE A 398 2.20 -27.83 -3.53
N LEU A 399 2.63 -28.72 -2.62
CA LEU A 399 2.24 -30.13 -2.65
C LEU A 399 0.73 -30.32 -2.41
N ALA A 400 0.12 -29.51 -1.54
CA ALA A 400 -1.33 -29.48 -1.33
C ALA A 400 -2.09 -29.01 -2.57
N CYS A 401 -1.64 -27.91 -3.18
CA CYS A 401 -2.22 -27.36 -4.41
C CYS A 401 -2.16 -28.34 -5.59
N CYS A 402 -1.12 -29.18 -5.65
CA CYS A 402 -0.97 -30.23 -6.66
C CYS A 402 -1.74 -31.53 -6.36
N SER A 403 -2.49 -31.60 -5.25
CA SER A 403 -3.22 -32.79 -4.77
C SER A 403 -4.73 -32.67 -4.94
N GLU A 404 -5.47 -33.68 -4.50
CA GLU A 404 -6.94 -33.66 -4.48
C GLU A 404 -7.49 -32.88 -3.28
N ASP A 405 -8.64 -32.23 -3.47
CA ASP A 405 -9.43 -31.67 -2.36
C ASP A 405 -9.82 -32.77 -1.36
N ALA A 406 -9.99 -32.39 -0.08
CA ALA A 406 -10.49 -33.28 0.96
C ALA A 406 -11.96 -33.65 0.71
N LYS A 407 -12.34 -34.90 0.97
CA LYS A 407 -13.68 -35.43 0.73
C LYS A 407 -14.32 -35.79 2.06
N GLY A 408 -15.54 -35.32 2.30
CA GLY A 408 -16.30 -35.56 3.53
C GLY A 408 -17.78 -35.75 3.24
N GLN A 409 -18.49 -36.34 4.19
CA GLN A 409 -19.94 -36.50 4.20
C GLN A 409 -20.52 -35.57 5.27
N GLU A 410 -21.36 -34.64 4.84
CA GLU A 410 -22.18 -33.82 5.74
C GLU A 410 -23.54 -34.50 5.93
N THR A 411 -23.98 -34.61 7.18
CA THR A 411 -25.29 -35.16 7.57
C THR A 411 -26.06 -34.08 8.30
N ASN A 412 -27.26 -33.75 7.85
CA ASN A 412 -28.11 -32.73 8.47
C ASN A 412 -29.39 -33.39 9.00
N VAL A 413 -29.60 -33.31 10.32
CA VAL A 413 -30.79 -33.81 11.00
C VAL A 413 -31.68 -32.63 11.33
N GLU A 414 -32.86 -32.59 10.70
CA GLU A 414 -33.93 -31.64 11.00
C GLU A 414 -34.91 -32.26 11.99
N ILE A 415 -35.23 -31.54 13.05
CA ILE A 415 -36.23 -31.92 14.05
C ILE A 415 -37.31 -30.85 14.17
N GLU A 416 -38.50 -31.25 14.59
CA GLU A 416 -39.64 -30.36 14.79
C GLU A 416 -40.20 -30.52 16.20
N ILE A 417 -40.39 -29.39 16.90
CA ILE A 417 -40.86 -29.31 18.28
C ILE A 417 -42.04 -28.33 18.28
N ALA A 418 -43.27 -28.83 18.45
CA ALA A 418 -44.49 -28.02 18.43
C ALA A 418 -44.63 -27.08 17.20
N GLY A 419 -44.20 -27.54 16.02
CA GLY A 419 -44.21 -26.77 14.77
C GLY A 419 -42.97 -25.86 14.55
N GLU A 420 -42.11 -25.71 15.55
CA GLU A 420 -40.82 -25.02 15.43
C GLU A 420 -39.71 -25.97 14.99
N LYS A 421 -38.89 -25.54 14.04
CA LYS A 421 -37.87 -26.38 13.40
C LYS A 421 -36.46 -26.06 13.88
N PHE A 422 -35.65 -27.09 14.10
CA PHE A 422 -34.25 -27.00 14.53
C PHE A 422 -33.39 -27.92 13.65
N THR A 423 -32.08 -27.65 13.54
CA THR A 423 -31.18 -28.41 12.66
C THR A 423 -29.85 -28.70 13.33
N ALA A 424 -29.42 -29.97 13.29
CA ALA A 424 -28.13 -30.44 13.75
C ALA A 424 -27.30 -31.00 12.58
N THR A 425 -26.25 -30.26 12.19
CA THR A 425 -25.30 -30.70 11.18
C THR A 425 -24.13 -31.45 11.82
N GLY A 426 -23.77 -32.61 11.26
CA GLY A 426 -22.55 -33.36 11.52
C GLY A 426 -21.70 -33.52 10.25
N LEU A 427 -20.41 -33.79 10.42
CA LEU A 427 -19.42 -33.92 9.34
C LEU A 427 -18.49 -35.11 9.63
N MET A 428 -18.29 -35.98 8.65
CA MET A 428 -17.36 -37.11 8.68
C MET A 428 -16.38 -37.03 7.50
N ILE A 429 -15.08 -37.08 7.75
CA ILE A 429 -14.04 -36.98 6.72
C ILE A 429 -13.80 -38.36 6.09
N ILE A 430 -14.15 -38.52 4.81
CA ILE A 430 -13.94 -39.77 4.05
C ILE A 430 -12.49 -39.90 3.59
N ALA A 431 -11.90 -38.81 3.08
CA ALA A 431 -10.53 -38.79 2.60
C ALA A 431 -9.87 -37.43 2.90
N ARG A 432 -8.74 -37.45 3.59
CA ARG A 432 -8.02 -36.25 4.03
C ARG A 432 -7.28 -35.55 2.87
N ASN A 433 -6.71 -36.31 1.95
CA ASN A 433 -5.98 -35.83 0.77
C ASN A 433 -5.01 -34.68 1.14
N TYR A 434 -5.17 -33.45 0.63
CA TYR A 434 -4.27 -32.33 0.93
C TYR A 434 -4.10 -32.03 2.43
N LEU A 435 -5.08 -32.36 3.28
CA LEU A 435 -5.01 -32.21 4.75
C LEU A 435 -4.02 -33.19 5.44
N GLU A 436 -3.37 -34.06 4.69
CA GLU A 436 -2.24 -34.89 5.15
C GLU A 436 -0.89 -34.12 5.08
N VAL A 437 -0.72 -33.24 4.09
CA VAL A 437 0.54 -32.49 3.90
C VAL A 437 0.48 -31.07 4.46
N TYR A 438 -0.73 -30.50 4.60
CA TYR A 438 -0.98 -29.10 4.92
C TYR A 438 -1.66 -28.90 6.30
N PRO A 439 -0.91 -29.02 7.42
CA PRO A 439 -1.47 -29.00 8.78
C PRO A 439 -1.95 -27.61 9.25
N TYR A 440 -1.82 -26.59 8.39
CA TYR A 440 -2.23 -25.21 8.68
C TYR A 440 -3.74 -25.01 8.55
N ASP A 441 -4.43 -25.86 7.78
CA ASP A 441 -5.89 -25.92 7.70
C ASP A 441 -6.41 -27.15 8.47
N ARG A 442 -7.62 -27.03 9.00
CA ARG A 442 -8.23 -28.05 9.87
C ARG A 442 -9.67 -28.30 9.44
N TRP A 443 -9.95 -29.51 9.01
CA TRP A 443 -11.25 -30.14 9.20
C TRP A 443 -11.17 -31.04 10.43
N SER A 444 -12.20 -30.96 11.27
CA SER A 444 -12.44 -31.83 12.41
C SER A 444 -13.72 -32.59 12.16
N ASP A 445 -13.74 -33.89 12.44
CA ASP A 445 -14.98 -34.65 12.45
C ASP A 445 -15.93 -34.09 13.53
N LYS A 446 -17.18 -33.87 13.14
CA LYS A 446 -18.29 -33.58 14.04
C LYS A 446 -19.29 -34.71 13.90
N THR A 447 -18.99 -35.82 14.55
CA THR A 447 -19.92 -36.96 14.62
C THR A 447 -21.20 -36.53 15.33
N ILE A 448 -22.33 -37.01 14.81
CA ILE A 448 -23.65 -36.90 15.44
C ILE A 448 -24.21 -38.32 15.61
N PRO A 449 -25.10 -38.57 16.58
CA PRO A 449 -25.81 -39.85 16.68
C PRO A 449 -26.57 -40.19 15.40
N VAL A 450 -26.87 -41.47 15.22
CA VAL A 450 -27.81 -41.93 14.19
C VAL A 450 -29.22 -41.58 14.67
N TYR A 451 -29.97 -40.87 13.83
CA TYR A 451 -31.41 -40.61 13.99
C TYR A 451 -32.13 -41.18 12.77
N ASN A 452 -33.26 -41.86 13.00
CA ASN A 452 -34.09 -42.41 11.93
C ASN A 452 -35.14 -41.38 11.48
N GLN A 453 -35.55 -41.44 10.21
CA GLN A 453 -36.60 -40.54 9.72
C GLN A 453 -37.95 -40.91 10.35
N GLY A 454 -38.54 -39.98 11.10
CA GLY A 454 -39.75 -40.24 11.89
C GLY A 454 -39.48 -40.75 13.31
N GLU A 455 -38.23 -40.68 13.80
CA GLU A 455 -37.89 -40.98 15.19
C GLU A 455 -38.36 -39.87 16.14
N GLU A 456 -39.17 -40.23 17.14
CA GLU A 456 -39.61 -39.31 18.19
C GLU A 456 -38.72 -39.45 19.43
N PHE A 457 -38.28 -38.32 20.00
CA PHE A 457 -37.46 -38.28 21.22
C PHE A 457 -37.74 -37.02 22.05
N GLN A 458 -37.41 -37.07 23.34
CA GLN A 458 -37.53 -35.94 24.25
C GLN A 458 -36.20 -35.15 24.32
N PRO A 459 -36.16 -33.84 24.00
CA PRO A 459 -34.98 -33.02 24.19
C PRO A 459 -34.56 -32.91 25.67
N SER A 460 -33.26 -32.97 25.94
CA SER A 460 -32.69 -32.91 27.31
C SER A 460 -32.88 -31.55 27.99
N SER A 461 -32.85 -30.46 27.21
CA SER A 461 -33.24 -29.12 27.62
C SER A 461 -33.81 -28.37 26.40
N ILE A 462 -34.61 -27.34 26.67
CA ILE A 462 -35.09 -26.37 25.68
C ILE A 462 -34.86 -25.00 26.29
N GLU A 463 -33.88 -24.27 25.78
CA GLU A 463 -33.36 -23.05 26.39
C GLU A 463 -33.57 -21.84 25.48
N MET A 464 -34.08 -20.75 26.05
CA MET A 464 -34.16 -19.45 25.38
C MET A 464 -32.90 -18.65 25.72
N ILE A 465 -31.89 -18.76 24.85
CA ILE A 465 -30.55 -18.20 25.09
C ILE A 465 -30.47 -16.78 24.49
N ASP A 466 -30.34 -15.77 25.35
CA ASP A 466 -30.00 -14.41 24.95
C ASP A 466 -28.60 -14.34 24.31
N GLY A 467 -28.36 -13.38 23.42
CA GLY A 467 -27.00 -13.18 22.92
C GLY A 467 -26.81 -11.93 22.08
N GLU A 468 -25.78 -11.18 22.43
CA GLU A 468 -25.47 -9.85 21.89
C GLU A 468 -24.74 -9.90 20.53
N THR A 469 -24.69 -8.76 19.84
CA THR A 469 -23.83 -8.54 18.68
C THR A 469 -22.46 -8.04 19.10
N LYS A 470 -21.41 -8.86 18.96
CA LYS A 470 -20.03 -8.39 19.14
C LYS A 470 -19.66 -7.37 18.04
N PRO A 471 -18.95 -6.27 18.35
CA PRO A 471 -18.45 -5.34 17.34
C PRO A 471 -17.40 -6.00 16.43
N PRO A 472 -17.10 -5.44 15.24
CA PRO A 472 -16.01 -5.92 14.40
C PRO A 472 -14.67 -5.92 15.16
N PRO A 473 -13.85 -6.98 15.03
CA PRO A 473 -12.52 -6.99 15.65
C PRO A 473 -11.59 -5.98 14.99
N LEU A 474 -10.52 -5.63 15.71
CA LEU A 474 -9.42 -4.84 15.17
C LEU A 474 -8.66 -5.62 14.08
N LEU A 475 -8.11 -4.89 13.11
CA LEU A 475 -7.48 -5.50 11.93
C LEU A 475 -6.16 -6.16 12.29
N THR A 476 -5.97 -7.44 11.94
CA THR A 476 -4.61 -8.01 11.86
C THR A 476 -3.85 -7.46 10.65
N GLU A 477 -2.55 -7.71 10.59
CA GLU A 477 -1.77 -7.46 9.38
C GLU A 477 -2.36 -8.15 8.14
N ALA A 478 -2.86 -9.38 8.26
CA ALA A 478 -3.48 -10.07 7.13
C ALA A 478 -4.82 -9.44 6.70
N ASP A 479 -5.59 -8.89 7.64
CA ASP A 479 -6.85 -8.20 7.34
C ASP A 479 -6.61 -6.82 6.72
N LEU A 480 -5.57 -6.11 7.16
CA LEU A 480 -5.17 -4.83 6.57
C LEU A 480 -4.68 -5.01 5.13
N ILE A 481 -3.82 -6.00 4.86
CA ILE A 481 -3.42 -6.34 3.47
C ILE A 481 -4.66 -6.79 2.67
N GLY A 482 -5.62 -7.50 3.30
CA GLY A 482 -6.90 -7.87 2.68
C GLY A 482 -7.76 -6.66 2.27
N LEU A 483 -7.77 -5.59 3.07
CA LEU A 483 -8.44 -4.34 2.74
C LEU A 483 -7.69 -3.51 1.70
N MET A 484 -6.35 -3.44 1.78
CA MET A 484 -5.54 -2.72 0.81
C MET A 484 -5.66 -3.33 -0.60
N GLU A 485 -5.58 -4.66 -0.72
CA GLU A 485 -5.85 -5.38 -1.97
C GLU A 485 -7.27 -5.11 -2.50
N LYS A 486 -8.30 -5.26 -1.64
CA LYS A 486 -9.71 -5.00 -1.99
C LYS A 486 -9.94 -3.58 -2.52
N HIS A 487 -9.16 -2.61 -2.03
CA HIS A 487 -9.24 -1.21 -2.43
C HIS A 487 -8.19 -0.80 -3.47
N GLY A 488 -7.42 -1.75 -4.01
CA GLY A 488 -6.45 -1.51 -5.08
C GLY A 488 -5.39 -0.47 -4.70
N ILE A 489 -4.80 -0.60 -3.51
CA ILE A 489 -3.67 0.21 -3.05
C ILE A 489 -2.56 -0.70 -2.51
N GLY A 490 -1.29 -0.35 -2.70
CA GLY A 490 -0.15 -1.17 -2.31
C GLY A 490 0.24 -2.25 -3.33
N THR A 491 -0.13 -2.10 -4.61
CA THR A 491 0.21 -3.06 -5.69
C THR A 491 1.71 -3.31 -5.83
N ASP A 492 2.09 -4.28 -6.66
CA ASP A 492 3.50 -4.58 -6.96
C ASP A 492 4.32 -4.98 -5.71
N ALA A 493 3.66 -5.69 -4.78
CA ALA A 493 4.22 -6.15 -3.51
C ALA A 493 4.79 -5.02 -2.62
N THR A 494 4.12 -3.85 -2.57
CA THR A 494 4.48 -2.73 -1.70
C THR A 494 3.71 -2.67 -0.38
N HIS A 495 2.72 -3.55 -0.18
CA HIS A 495 1.96 -3.74 1.07
C HIS A 495 2.82 -3.71 2.35
N ALA A 496 3.83 -4.58 2.42
CA ALA A 496 4.73 -4.67 3.57
C ALA A 496 5.44 -3.35 3.90
N GLU A 497 5.82 -2.55 2.90
CA GLU A 497 6.53 -1.29 3.11
C GLU A 497 5.61 -0.19 3.64
N HIS A 498 4.40 -0.09 3.10
CA HIS A 498 3.39 0.84 3.63
C HIS A 498 3.02 0.48 5.08
N ILE A 499 2.74 -0.79 5.35
CA ILE A 499 2.40 -1.31 6.68
C ILE A 499 3.57 -1.13 7.67
N GLU A 500 4.80 -1.40 7.25
CA GLU A 500 5.99 -1.18 8.07
C GLU A 500 6.27 0.32 8.31
N THR A 501 6.00 1.17 7.32
CA THR A 501 6.12 2.63 7.46
C THR A 501 5.13 3.14 8.50
N ILE A 502 3.91 2.60 8.50
CA ILE A 502 2.96 2.89 9.57
C ILE A 502 3.28 2.20 10.90
N LYS A 503 4.09 1.14 10.97
CA LYS A 503 4.60 0.66 12.28
C LYS A 503 5.75 1.50 12.82
N ASN A 504 6.79 1.76 12.01
CA ASN A 504 8.05 2.38 12.46
C ASN A 504 7.93 3.86 12.82
N ARG A 505 7.02 4.60 12.17
CA ARG A 505 6.68 5.95 12.61
C ARG A 505 5.79 5.93 13.88
N CYS A 506 5.21 4.78 14.21
CA CYS A 506 4.17 4.46 15.21
C CYS A 506 2.69 4.50 14.73
N TYR A 507 2.39 4.78 13.46
CA TYR A 507 1.03 5.00 12.88
C TYR A 507 0.04 3.85 13.11
N VAL A 508 0.49 2.64 13.45
CA VAL A 508 -0.37 1.63 14.09
C VAL A 508 0.44 0.88 15.13
N GLY A 509 -0.20 0.56 16.25
CA GLY A 509 0.40 -0.20 17.33
C GLY A 509 0.00 -1.66 17.28
N VAL A 510 0.98 -2.54 17.14
CA VAL A 510 0.78 -3.99 17.16
C VAL A 510 0.62 -4.46 18.59
N GLN A 511 -0.42 -5.24 18.83
CA GLN A 511 -0.80 -5.77 20.14
C GLN A 511 -0.29 -7.20 20.32
N GLN A 512 -0.48 -7.78 21.51
CA GLN A 512 -0.08 -9.16 21.80
C GLN A 512 -0.77 -10.20 20.90
N ASP A 513 -2.02 -9.95 20.46
CA ASP A 513 -2.77 -10.79 19.53
C ASP A 513 -2.30 -10.68 18.06
N GLY A 514 -1.60 -9.59 17.72
CA GLY A 514 -1.14 -9.24 16.37
C GLY A 514 -2.10 -8.35 15.57
N THR A 515 -3.14 -7.78 16.19
CA THR A 515 -3.99 -6.74 15.58
C THR A 515 -3.33 -5.36 15.63
N PHE A 516 -3.97 -4.35 15.04
CA PHE A 516 -3.58 -2.95 15.10
C PHE A 516 -4.60 -2.16 15.91
N LEU A 517 -4.16 -1.41 16.94
CA LEU A 517 -4.93 -0.26 17.40
C LEU A 517 -4.37 1.04 16.81
N PRO A 518 -5.24 1.97 16.34
CA PRO A 518 -4.94 3.39 16.27
C PRO A 518 -4.77 4.01 17.68
N GLY A 519 -3.71 4.78 17.91
CA GLY A 519 -3.46 5.53 19.16
C GLY A 519 -4.18 6.87 19.30
N GLN A 520 -3.43 7.95 19.59
CA GLN A 520 -3.97 9.33 19.59
C GLN A 520 -3.61 10.13 18.32
N LEU A 521 -2.33 10.24 18.00
CA LEU A 521 -1.80 11.25 17.07
C LEU A 521 -2.25 11.11 15.61
N GLY A 522 -2.45 9.89 15.10
CA GLY A 522 -2.99 9.69 13.76
C GLY A 522 -4.51 9.74 13.69
N MET A 523 -5.24 9.72 14.82
CA MET A 523 -6.70 9.85 14.83
C MET A 523 -7.01 11.30 14.49
N GLY A 524 -6.38 12.22 15.22
CA GLY A 524 -6.40 13.66 14.92
C GLY A 524 -5.77 14.06 13.57
N LEU A 525 -5.12 13.14 12.84
CA LEU A 525 -4.77 13.35 11.44
C LEU A 525 -5.84 12.82 10.48
N VAL A 526 -6.33 11.59 10.66
CA VAL A 526 -7.40 10.99 9.85
C VAL A 526 -8.71 11.79 9.99
N GLU A 527 -9.21 11.92 11.23
CA GLU A 527 -10.35 12.78 11.55
C GLU A 527 -10.07 14.24 11.20
N GLY A 528 -8.84 14.71 11.47
CA GLY A 528 -8.44 16.09 11.20
C GLY A 528 -8.53 16.49 9.73
N TYR A 529 -8.18 15.60 8.80
CA TYR A 529 -8.33 15.82 7.36
C TYR A 529 -9.78 15.56 6.88
N ASP A 530 -10.42 14.48 7.34
CA ASP A 530 -11.80 14.15 6.93
C ASP A 530 -12.81 15.23 7.39
N LEU A 531 -12.62 15.84 8.58
CA LEU A 531 -13.42 16.97 9.08
C LEU A 531 -13.27 18.26 8.26
N MET A 532 -12.25 18.37 7.40
CA MET A 532 -12.14 19.48 6.44
C MET A 532 -13.02 19.27 5.19
N GLY A 533 -13.72 18.14 5.10
CA GLY A 533 -14.51 17.76 3.92
C GLY A 533 -13.67 17.20 2.77
N PHE A 534 -12.38 16.92 3.00
CA PHE A 534 -11.53 16.21 2.05
C PHE A 534 -11.42 14.75 2.48
N GLU A 535 -11.94 13.83 1.66
CA GLU A 535 -11.92 12.37 1.91
C GLU A 535 -10.51 11.75 1.76
N LEU A 536 -9.48 12.35 2.37
CA LEU A 536 -8.08 11.94 2.25
C LEU A 536 -7.77 10.62 2.97
N SER A 537 -8.62 10.20 3.92
CA SER A 537 -8.53 8.85 4.51
C SER A 537 -8.95 7.74 3.55
N LYS A 538 -9.66 8.06 2.45
CA LYS A 538 -10.22 7.06 1.54
C LYS A 538 -9.16 6.65 0.50
N PRO A 539 -9.01 5.35 0.20
CA PRO A 539 -7.93 4.83 -0.67
C PRO A 539 -8.05 5.26 -2.15
N ARG A 540 -9.19 5.85 -2.55
CA ARG A 540 -9.54 6.15 -3.94
C ARG A 540 -8.43 6.87 -4.72
N LEU A 541 -7.90 7.98 -4.20
CA LEU A 541 -6.89 8.77 -4.90
C LEU A 541 -5.58 8.01 -5.13
N ARG A 542 -5.21 7.10 -4.21
CA ARG A 542 -4.04 6.24 -4.38
C ARG A 542 -4.31 5.09 -5.35
N SER A 543 -5.52 4.54 -5.35
CA SER A 543 -5.91 3.50 -6.30
C SER A 543 -5.99 4.02 -7.74
N GLU A 544 -6.52 5.23 -7.94
CA GLU A 544 -6.50 5.90 -9.25
C GLU A 544 -5.05 6.16 -9.73
N LEU A 545 -4.14 6.52 -8.81
CA LEU A 545 -2.71 6.66 -9.09
C LEU A 545 -2.06 5.32 -9.48
N GLU A 546 -2.25 4.25 -8.71
CA GLU A 546 -1.64 2.93 -8.98
C GLU A 546 -2.21 2.30 -10.28
N ALA A 547 -3.49 2.50 -10.57
CA ALA A 547 -4.07 2.16 -11.87
C ALA A 547 -3.46 2.96 -13.03
N ASP A 548 -3.14 4.25 -12.82
CA ASP A 548 -2.45 5.08 -13.82
C ASP A 548 -0.96 4.71 -13.99
N LEU A 549 -0.29 4.19 -12.97
CA LEU A 549 1.05 3.56 -13.11
C LEU A 549 0.98 2.30 -13.97
N LYS A 550 -0.01 1.43 -13.73
CA LYS A 550 -0.23 0.22 -14.54
C LYS A 550 -0.49 0.55 -16.01
N ARG A 551 -1.25 1.61 -16.29
CA ARG A 551 -1.46 2.13 -17.66
C ARG A 551 -0.18 2.63 -18.35
N ILE A 552 0.82 3.11 -17.59
CA ILE A 552 2.15 3.45 -18.16
C ILE A 552 2.88 2.17 -18.55
N CYS A 553 2.92 1.16 -17.68
CA CYS A 553 3.50 -0.15 -17.98
C CYS A 553 2.88 -0.82 -19.22
N GLU A 554 1.57 -0.63 -19.42
CA GLU A 554 0.82 -1.14 -20.59
C GLU A 554 0.96 -0.25 -21.84
N GLY A 555 1.65 0.89 -21.76
CA GLY A 555 1.79 1.86 -22.85
C GLY A 555 0.50 2.63 -23.18
N THR A 556 -0.57 2.48 -22.39
CA THR A 556 -1.88 3.11 -22.60
C THR A 556 -1.97 4.53 -22.02
N ARG A 557 -1.02 4.94 -21.17
CA ARG A 557 -0.86 6.32 -20.68
C ARG A 557 0.60 6.77 -20.78
N ASN A 558 0.84 8.01 -21.20
CA ASN A 558 2.16 8.66 -21.10
C ASN A 558 2.37 9.24 -19.69
N LYS A 559 3.56 8.99 -19.10
CA LYS A 559 4.05 9.57 -17.84
C LYS A 559 3.86 11.08 -17.72
N ASP A 560 4.03 11.84 -18.81
CA ASP A 560 4.00 13.31 -18.78
C ASP A 560 2.60 13.86 -18.39
N VAL A 561 1.56 13.04 -18.56
CA VAL A 561 0.14 13.34 -18.27
C VAL A 561 -0.19 13.17 -16.76
N LEU A 562 0.80 12.95 -15.89
CA LEU A 562 0.63 12.92 -14.43
C LEU A 562 1.22 14.13 -13.70
N GLY A 563 2.04 14.95 -14.39
CA GLY A 563 2.54 16.23 -13.85
C GLY A 563 1.53 17.39 -13.99
N SER A 564 0.64 17.30 -14.98
CA SER A 564 -0.53 18.17 -15.10
C SER A 564 -1.58 17.76 -14.06
N GLY A 565 -1.75 18.60 -13.02
CA GLY A 565 -2.85 18.48 -12.07
C GLY A 565 -4.19 18.37 -12.81
N ASP A 566 -5.04 17.44 -12.35
CA ASP A 566 -5.92 16.67 -13.23
C ASP A 566 -6.97 17.49 -14.02
N GLU A 567 -6.72 17.71 -15.32
CA GLU A 567 -7.73 18.20 -16.28
C GLU A 567 -8.60 17.05 -16.88
N ARG A 568 -8.73 15.88 -16.19
CA ARG A 568 -9.89 14.96 -16.37
C ARG A 568 -11.18 15.63 -15.88
N GLY A 569 -11.61 16.64 -16.63
CA GLY A 569 -12.82 17.42 -16.41
C GLY A 569 -13.23 18.27 -17.62
N THR A 570 -12.50 18.20 -18.75
CA THR A 570 -12.76 18.96 -19.98
C THR A 570 -13.05 18.06 -21.18
N GLU A 571 -14.02 17.17 -21.05
CA GLU A 571 -14.50 16.39 -22.21
C GLU A 571 -15.04 17.32 -23.32
N PRO A 572 -14.69 17.06 -24.60
CA PRO A 572 -15.08 17.91 -25.72
C PRO A 572 -16.56 17.71 -26.06
N MET A 573 -17.40 18.55 -25.49
CA MET A 573 -18.86 18.43 -25.62
C MET A 573 -19.36 18.54 -27.06
N ARG A 574 -18.80 19.50 -27.81
CA ARG A 574 -19.19 19.88 -29.17
C ARG A 574 -18.16 20.82 -29.78
N LEU A 575 -18.13 20.89 -31.11
CA LEU A 575 -17.42 21.95 -31.82
C LEU A 575 -18.03 23.33 -31.50
N CYS A 576 -17.18 24.34 -31.32
CA CYS A 576 -17.60 25.69 -30.93
C CYS A 576 -18.42 26.37 -32.03
N PRO A 577 -19.67 26.80 -31.75
CA PRO A 577 -20.53 27.42 -32.77
C PRO A 577 -19.98 28.75 -33.30
N ARG A 578 -19.10 29.43 -32.54
CA ARG A 578 -18.56 30.76 -32.89
C ARG A 578 -17.35 30.71 -33.82
N CYS A 579 -16.35 29.88 -33.54
CA CYS A 579 -15.15 29.75 -34.40
C CYS A 579 -15.20 28.57 -35.37
N LYS A 580 -15.97 27.52 -35.07
CA LYS A 580 -16.08 26.27 -35.85
C LYS A 580 -14.75 25.52 -36.07
N THR A 581 -13.72 25.81 -35.28
CA THR A 581 -12.40 25.14 -35.35
C THR A 581 -11.95 24.50 -34.05
N GLU A 582 -12.50 24.91 -32.90
CA GLU A 582 -12.06 24.53 -31.55
C GLU A 582 -13.21 23.86 -30.79
N GLN A 583 -12.92 22.98 -29.83
CA GLN A 583 -13.95 22.36 -28.99
C GLN A 583 -14.48 23.32 -27.91
N MET A 584 -15.74 23.12 -27.52
CA MET A 584 -16.32 23.62 -26.28
C MET A 584 -16.15 22.57 -25.19
N VAL A 585 -15.67 22.98 -24.01
CA VAL A 585 -15.45 22.09 -22.87
C VAL A 585 -16.08 22.67 -21.60
N LEU A 586 -16.64 21.79 -20.77
CA LEU A 586 -17.07 22.12 -19.42
C LEU A 586 -15.83 22.40 -18.55
N LYS A 587 -15.90 23.41 -17.67
CA LYS A 587 -14.86 23.82 -16.73
C LYS A 587 -15.47 24.34 -15.42
N LYS A 588 -14.76 24.15 -14.31
CA LYS A 588 -15.08 24.80 -13.03
C LYS A 588 -14.33 26.12 -12.90
N THR A 589 -15.00 27.16 -12.41
CA THR A 589 -14.44 28.52 -12.28
C THR A 589 -13.70 28.70 -10.95
N LYS A 590 -12.97 29.82 -10.81
CA LYS A 590 -12.26 30.16 -9.56
C LYS A 590 -13.18 30.43 -8.36
N ASP A 591 -14.45 30.77 -8.61
CA ASP A 591 -15.47 30.97 -7.57
C ASP A 591 -16.32 29.70 -7.32
N GLY A 592 -15.92 28.55 -7.89
CA GLY A 592 -16.55 27.25 -7.68
C GLY A 592 -17.81 26.99 -8.50
N SER A 593 -18.26 27.95 -9.31
CA SER A 593 -19.34 27.76 -10.28
C SER A 593 -18.84 27.03 -11.54
N TYR A 594 -19.72 26.72 -12.48
CA TYR A 594 -19.42 25.94 -13.68
C TYR A 594 -19.63 26.78 -14.95
N MET A 595 -18.85 26.53 -15.99
CA MET A 595 -18.96 27.19 -17.29
C MET A 595 -18.63 26.23 -18.43
N VAL A 596 -19.21 26.42 -19.61
CA VAL A 596 -18.74 25.78 -20.85
C VAL A 596 -18.01 26.82 -21.67
N GLY A 597 -16.74 26.57 -22.02
CA GLY A 597 -15.87 27.54 -22.71
C GLY A 597 -15.20 26.95 -23.94
N CYS A 598 -14.99 27.78 -24.95
CA CYS A 598 -14.21 27.43 -26.14
C CYS A 598 -12.71 27.29 -25.80
N GLN A 599 -12.07 26.19 -26.20
CA GLN A 599 -10.64 25.96 -25.98
C GLN A 599 -9.75 27.03 -26.64
N GLY A 600 -10.16 27.58 -27.79
CA GLY A 600 -9.45 28.69 -28.48
C GLY A 600 -9.44 30.04 -27.77
N TYR A 601 -9.82 30.14 -26.49
CA TYR A 601 -9.62 31.36 -25.69
C TYR A 601 -8.12 31.68 -25.58
N PRO A 602 -7.67 32.96 -25.69
CA PRO A 602 -8.47 34.19 -25.75
C PRO A 602 -8.94 34.60 -27.15
N ARG A 603 -8.53 33.89 -28.22
CA ARG A 603 -8.89 34.23 -29.62
C ARG A 603 -10.40 34.10 -29.86
N CYS A 604 -11.01 33.03 -29.33
CA CYS A 604 -12.46 32.84 -29.32
C CYS A 604 -13.00 32.95 -27.89
N ARG A 605 -13.74 34.03 -27.62
CA ARG A 605 -14.43 34.27 -26.33
C ARG A 605 -15.87 33.76 -26.37
N ALA A 606 -16.08 32.51 -26.76
CA ALA A 606 -17.39 31.86 -26.65
C ALA A 606 -17.46 31.12 -25.31
N SER A 607 -18.46 31.45 -24.49
CA SER A 607 -18.62 30.88 -23.15
C SER A 607 -20.05 31.00 -22.65
N ILE A 608 -20.53 29.95 -21.98
CA ILE A 608 -21.76 29.91 -21.17
C ILE A 608 -21.32 29.78 -19.72
N PHE A 609 -21.88 30.59 -18.81
CA PHE A 609 -21.66 30.46 -17.36
C PHE A 609 -22.94 29.97 -16.72
N PHE A 610 -22.86 28.96 -15.85
CA PHE A 610 -24.03 28.43 -15.16
C PHE A 610 -24.27 29.18 -13.83
N PRO A 611 -25.54 29.45 -13.48
CA PRO A 611 -25.90 30.06 -12.20
C PRO A 611 -25.38 29.28 -10.99
N LYS A 612 -25.10 29.98 -9.87
CA LYS A 612 -24.59 29.39 -8.62
C LYS A 612 -25.54 28.42 -7.90
N PHE A 613 -26.72 28.17 -8.46
CA PHE A 613 -27.62 27.11 -7.98
C PHE A 613 -27.38 25.76 -8.66
N VAL A 614 -26.54 25.71 -9.70
CA VAL A 614 -25.94 24.47 -10.21
C VAL A 614 -24.82 24.07 -9.24
N LEU A 615 -25.05 22.99 -8.48
CA LEU A 615 -24.12 22.47 -7.48
C LEU A 615 -23.03 21.61 -8.11
N GLU A 616 -23.42 20.79 -9.09
CA GLU A 616 -22.56 19.95 -9.91
C GLU A 616 -23.01 20.02 -11.36
N ALA A 617 -22.04 19.90 -12.27
CA ALA A 617 -22.28 19.63 -13.69
C ALA A 617 -21.20 18.67 -14.19
N SER A 618 -21.58 17.66 -14.96
CA SER A 618 -20.67 16.78 -15.71
C SER A 618 -21.16 16.60 -17.14
N VAL A 619 -20.26 16.35 -18.08
CA VAL A 619 -20.64 15.86 -19.40
C VAL A 619 -21.27 14.46 -19.22
N ASP A 620 -22.18 14.10 -20.14
CA ASP A 620 -22.90 12.84 -20.17
C ASP A 620 -22.62 12.14 -21.51
N GLU A 621 -22.50 10.81 -21.51
CA GLU A 621 -22.18 10.01 -22.72
C GLU A 621 -23.29 10.10 -23.80
N SER A 622 -24.49 10.58 -23.45
CA SER A 622 -25.60 10.75 -24.37
C SER A 622 -25.49 12.00 -25.25
N LEU A 623 -25.90 11.89 -26.52
CA LEU A 623 -25.89 12.97 -27.52
C LEU A 623 -27.30 13.57 -27.72
N CYS A 624 -27.44 14.90 -27.89
CA CYS A 624 -28.72 15.50 -28.31
C CYS A 624 -28.98 15.20 -29.79
N GLN A 625 -29.90 14.27 -30.05
CA GLN A 625 -30.34 13.86 -31.40
C GLN A 625 -30.96 14.98 -32.24
N GLN A 626 -31.29 16.13 -31.63
CA GLN A 626 -31.88 17.29 -32.31
C GLN A 626 -30.85 18.37 -32.71
N CYS A 627 -29.66 18.39 -32.11
CA CYS A 627 -28.62 19.36 -32.45
C CYS A 627 -27.80 18.88 -33.65
N GLN A 628 -27.79 19.65 -34.74
CA GLN A 628 -26.96 19.41 -35.93
C GLN A 628 -26.42 20.71 -36.52
N PRO A 629 -25.31 20.68 -37.29
CA PRO A 629 -24.45 19.53 -37.56
C PRO A 629 -23.40 19.28 -36.46
N GLY A 630 -23.03 18.02 -36.29
CA GLY A 630 -21.99 17.55 -35.35
C GLY A 630 -22.54 17.08 -34.01
N ASP A 631 -21.79 16.18 -33.38
CA ASP A 631 -22.17 15.56 -32.10
C ASP A 631 -22.17 16.59 -30.96
N VAL A 632 -23.25 16.58 -30.17
CA VAL A 632 -23.41 17.46 -29.00
C VAL A 632 -23.77 16.62 -27.79
N HIS A 633 -22.80 16.40 -26.91
CA HIS A 633 -22.99 15.71 -25.64
C HIS A 633 -23.93 16.50 -24.72
N GLN A 634 -24.74 15.78 -23.95
CA GLN A 634 -25.57 16.37 -22.91
C GLN A 634 -24.74 16.71 -21.65
N ILE A 635 -25.32 17.46 -20.73
CA ILE A 635 -24.77 17.70 -19.39
C ILE A 635 -25.75 17.13 -18.38
N ARG A 636 -25.21 16.40 -17.40
CA ARG A 636 -25.91 16.02 -16.18
C ARG A 636 -25.68 17.12 -15.13
N PHE A 637 -26.76 17.76 -14.70
CA PHE A 637 -26.77 18.82 -13.70
C PHE A 637 -27.29 18.31 -12.36
N LYS A 638 -26.77 18.86 -11.27
CA LYS A 638 -27.43 18.85 -9.95
C LYS A 638 -27.81 20.26 -9.52
N PHE A 639 -29.07 20.47 -9.17
CA PHE A 639 -29.61 21.76 -8.76
C PHE A 639 -29.83 21.86 -7.25
N LYS A 640 -29.68 23.07 -6.71
CA LYS A 640 -30.01 23.39 -5.33
C LYS A 640 -31.52 23.25 -5.09
N ARG A 641 -31.91 22.52 -4.05
CA ARG A 641 -33.33 22.37 -3.67
C ARG A 641 -33.99 23.74 -3.48
N GLY A 642 -35.08 23.98 -4.21
CA GLY A 642 -35.82 25.26 -4.22
C GLY A 642 -35.32 26.31 -5.21
N SER A 643 -34.32 26.01 -6.07
CA SER A 643 -33.91 26.92 -7.16
C SER A 643 -34.49 26.57 -8.54
N VAL A 644 -35.25 25.48 -8.63
CA VAL A 644 -35.89 25.00 -9.86
C VAL A 644 -37.39 24.78 -9.61
N PRO A 645 -38.25 24.81 -10.65
CA PRO A 645 -39.69 24.58 -10.49
C PRO A 645 -39.99 23.23 -9.80
N PRO A 646 -41.05 23.10 -8.99
CA PRO A 646 -41.35 21.86 -8.24
C PRO A 646 -41.55 20.60 -9.08
N MET A 647 -41.82 20.74 -10.39
CA MET A 647 -41.97 19.62 -11.34
C MET A 647 -40.65 19.17 -11.98
N MET A 648 -39.54 19.88 -11.74
CA MET A 648 -38.22 19.53 -12.30
C MET A 648 -37.40 18.74 -11.28
N PRO A 649 -36.80 17.60 -11.65
CA PRO A 649 -35.94 16.84 -10.74
C PRO A 649 -34.67 17.63 -10.42
N LEU A 650 -34.11 17.39 -9.23
CA LEU A 650 -32.87 18.04 -8.81
C LEU A 650 -31.64 17.51 -9.56
N ASP A 651 -31.68 16.25 -9.98
CA ASP A 651 -30.74 15.65 -10.94
C ASP A 651 -31.40 15.67 -12.33
N TYR A 652 -30.78 16.32 -13.32
CA TYR A 652 -31.35 16.47 -14.67
C TYR A 652 -30.26 16.36 -15.74
N THR A 653 -30.44 15.48 -16.73
CA THR A 653 -29.59 15.44 -17.93
C THR A 653 -30.30 16.13 -19.09
N GLY A 654 -29.62 17.07 -19.74
CA GLY A 654 -30.16 17.79 -20.89
C GLY A 654 -29.10 18.58 -21.65
N CYS A 655 -29.50 19.29 -22.71
CA CYS A 655 -28.54 19.80 -23.70
C CYS A 655 -28.44 21.33 -23.77
N VAL A 656 -27.26 21.84 -23.42
CA VAL A 656 -26.89 23.27 -23.57
C VAL A 656 -26.67 23.72 -25.02
N GLY A 657 -26.99 22.88 -26.00
CA GLY A 657 -26.93 23.20 -27.43
C GLY A 657 -28.11 24.02 -27.94
N GLY A 658 -29.13 24.26 -27.10
CA GLY A 658 -30.36 24.98 -27.46
C GLY A 658 -31.51 24.09 -27.97
N CYS A 659 -31.33 22.76 -28.01
CA CYS A 659 -32.44 21.83 -28.26
C CYS A 659 -33.35 21.65 -27.03
N ASP A 660 -32.85 21.94 -25.82
CA ASP A 660 -33.59 21.85 -24.57
C ASP A 660 -34.14 23.22 -24.15
N GLY A 661 -35.44 23.44 -24.37
CA GLY A 661 -36.11 24.69 -23.98
C GLY A 661 -36.11 24.94 -22.47
N THR A 662 -36.26 23.87 -21.67
CA THR A 662 -36.34 23.95 -20.20
C THR A 662 -35.03 24.43 -19.60
N LEU A 663 -33.90 23.87 -20.03
CA LEU A 663 -32.58 24.34 -19.62
C LEU A 663 -32.24 25.72 -20.22
N THR A 664 -32.70 26.01 -21.43
CA THR A 664 -32.45 27.30 -22.09
C THR A 664 -33.06 28.46 -21.31
N GLU A 665 -34.31 28.29 -20.83
CA GLU A 665 -34.99 29.26 -19.98
C GLU A 665 -34.41 29.29 -18.56
N LEU A 666 -34.20 28.13 -17.93
CA LEU A 666 -33.71 28.03 -16.54
C LEU A 666 -32.30 28.62 -16.34
N LEU A 667 -31.40 28.45 -17.31
CA LEU A 667 -29.97 28.78 -17.18
C LEU A 667 -29.57 30.07 -17.93
N ASP A 668 -30.50 30.82 -18.53
CA ASP A 668 -30.24 31.98 -19.41
C ASP A 668 -29.21 31.63 -20.52
N LEU A 669 -29.47 30.54 -21.26
CA LEU A 669 -28.54 30.03 -22.28
C LEU A 669 -28.54 30.92 -23.53
N LYS A 670 -27.70 31.95 -23.50
CA LYS A 670 -27.49 32.90 -24.61
C LYS A 670 -27.03 32.19 -25.89
N ASP A 671 -27.69 32.53 -27.00
CA ASP A 671 -27.33 32.08 -28.35
C ASP A 671 -25.90 32.54 -28.72
N LEU A 672 -24.95 31.60 -28.61
CA LEU A 672 -23.54 31.82 -28.92
C LEU A 672 -23.27 32.18 -30.39
N THR A 673 -24.24 32.06 -31.30
CA THR A 673 -24.09 32.43 -32.72
C THR A 673 -24.28 33.93 -32.99
N ARG A 674 -24.86 34.70 -32.06
CA ARG A 674 -25.32 36.09 -32.29
C ARG A 674 -24.56 37.20 -31.56
N LEU A 675 -23.42 36.91 -30.94
CA LEU A 675 -22.62 37.92 -30.24
C LEU A 675 -21.73 38.75 -31.20
N PRO A 676 -21.77 40.09 -31.15
CA PRO A 676 -20.99 40.96 -32.04
C PRO A 676 -19.47 40.72 -32.02
N THR A 677 -18.84 41.09 -33.14
CA THR A 677 -17.37 41.22 -33.26
C THR A 677 -16.95 42.63 -32.86
N GLU A 678 -16.56 42.83 -31.61
CA GLU A 678 -15.92 44.07 -31.18
C GLU A 678 -14.47 44.13 -31.69
N SER A 679 -14.27 44.96 -32.72
CA SER A 679 -12.97 45.54 -33.06
C SER A 679 -12.50 46.45 -31.92
N GLY A 680 -11.20 46.44 -31.62
CA GLY A 680 -10.66 47.00 -30.37
C GLY A 680 -10.80 48.52 -30.20
N GLY A 681 -10.91 48.94 -28.94
CA GLY A 681 -10.84 50.33 -28.48
C GLY A 681 -10.12 50.42 -27.14
N SER A 682 -9.53 51.58 -26.83
CA SER A 682 -8.73 51.83 -25.62
C SER A 682 -9.49 52.73 -24.62
N HIS A 683 -8.88 52.92 -23.44
CA HIS A 683 -9.11 53.98 -22.44
C HIS A 683 -10.13 53.79 -21.28
N THR A 684 -9.51 53.56 -20.11
CA THR A 684 -9.71 54.30 -18.84
C THR A 684 -10.99 54.18 -18.00
N ARG A 685 -10.81 54.43 -16.69
CA ARG A 685 -11.86 54.55 -15.66
C ARG A 685 -12.78 55.75 -15.94
N GLY A 686 -14.07 55.58 -15.67
CA GLY A 686 -15.04 56.66 -15.50
C GLY A 686 -16.31 56.15 -14.80
N SER A 687 -16.87 56.91 -13.86
CA SER A 687 -18.12 56.59 -13.18
C SER A 687 -19.30 57.36 -13.79
N GLY A 688 -20.49 56.74 -13.81
CA GLY A 688 -21.72 57.33 -14.33
C GLY A 688 -22.94 56.51 -13.90
N ARG A 689 -24.12 57.14 -13.83
CA ARG A 689 -25.34 56.56 -13.23
C ARG A 689 -26.56 56.80 -14.14
N GLN A 690 -27.60 55.96 -13.95
CA GLN A 690 -29.02 56.20 -14.27
C GLN A 690 -29.55 56.06 -15.72
N THR A 691 -30.33 54.99 -15.91
CA THR A 691 -31.69 54.90 -16.50
C THR A 691 -32.02 55.48 -17.90
N PRO A 692 -32.50 54.63 -18.83
CA PRO A 692 -33.19 55.05 -20.06
C PRO A 692 -34.73 54.89 -19.98
N GLN A 693 -35.46 55.73 -20.73
CA GLN A 693 -36.87 55.55 -21.14
C GLN A 693 -37.07 56.13 -22.58
N PRO A 694 -38.09 55.74 -23.36
CA PRO A 694 -37.91 55.54 -24.81
C PRO A 694 -38.84 56.37 -25.74
N SER A 695 -38.63 56.30 -27.07
CA SER A 695 -39.52 55.52 -27.97
C SER A 695 -39.48 55.85 -29.50
N HIS A 696 -39.87 54.83 -30.29
CA HIS A 696 -40.70 54.86 -31.51
C HIS A 696 -40.25 55.41 -32.90
N ARG A 697 -40.65 54.61 -33.93
CA ARG A 697 -40.87 54.89 -35.38
C ARG A 697 -39.62 55.18 -36.25
N GLY A 698 -39.48 54.69 -37.50
CA GLY A 698 -40.14 53.56 -38.19
C GLY A 698 -40.66 53.83 -39.64
N ASN A 699 -40.88 52.73 -40.38
CA ASN A 699 -41.80 52.56 -41.55
C ASN A 699 -41.25 52.69 -43.02
N ARG A 700 -41.83 51.85 -43.92
CA ARG A 700 -41.80 51.83 -45.43
C ARG A 700 -40.46 51.51 -46.15
N GLY A 701 -40.41 50.79 -47.29
CA GLY A 701 -41.34 49.77 -47.85
C GLY A 701 -41.86 49.94 -49.30
N ASN A 702 -41.22 49.28 -50.29
CA ASN A 702 -41.77 48.76 -51.58
C ASN A 702 -40.64 47.97 -52.33
N ARG A 703 -40.85 46.81 -53.01
CA ARG A 703 -41.54 46.50 -54.30
C ARG A 703 -40.88 47.13 -55.56
N LEU A 704 -40.72 46.48 -56.72
CA LEU A 704 -40.90 45.07 -57.17
C LEU A 704 -40.35 44.85 -58.61
N THR A 705 -39.74 43.68 -58.91
CA THR A 705 -39.60 42.97 -60.22
C THR A 705 -38.81 41.65 -59.96
N GLY A 706 -38.94 40.50 -60.64
CA GLY A 706 -39.69 40.08 -61.84
C GLY A 706 -38.76 39.84 -63.05
N ARG A 707 -38.73 38.70 -63.77
CA ARG A 707 -39.44 37.39 -63.70
C ARG A 707 -38.72 36.41 -64.68
N GLY A 708 -38.72 35.09 -64.46
CA GLY A 708 -38.22 34.13 -65.47
C GLY A 708 -38.25 32.63 -65.09
N GLN A 709 -38.56 31.76 -66.05
CA GLN A 709 -38.49 30.29 -65.98
C GLN A 709 -37.67 29.75 -67.17
N VAL A 710 -37.16 28.52 -67.10
CA VAL A 710 -37.22 27.45 -68.15
C VAL A 710 -36.43 26.21 -67.68
N VAL A 711 -36.76 25.05 -68.25
CA VAL A 711 -36.20 23.70 -67.98
C VAL A 711 -35.70 23.13 -69.32
N PRO A 712 -34.50 22.48 -69.40
CA PRO A 712 -34.52 21.04 -69.72
C PRO A 712 -33.32 20.14 -69.27
N ASN A 713 -33.68 18.88 -69.01
CA ASN A 713 -32.99 17.63 -69.41
C ASN A 713 -31.77 17.01 -68.68
N ARG A 714 -31.70 15.69 -68.92
CA ARG A 714 -30.87 14.58 -68.39
C ARG A 714 -30.16 13.92 -69.62
N PRO A 715 -29.11 13.08 -69.49
CA PRO A 715 -29.24 11.65 -69.13
C PRO A 715 -28.12 11.12 -68.18
N ALA A 716 -28.34 10.10 -67.34
CA ALA A 716 -28.03 8.65 -67.52
C ALA A 716 -26.52 8.29 -67.57
N ALA A 717 -26.04 7.13 -67.09
CA ALA A 717 -26.75 5.85 -66.86
C ALA A 717 -26.29 5.04 -65.62
N THR A 718 -27.05 3.96 -65.38
CA THR A 718 -26.99 2.90 -64.34
C THR A 718 -26.09 1.70 -64.79
N PRO A 719 -25.97 0.53 -64.10
CA PRO A 719 -26.70 0.04 -62.91
C PRO A 719 -25.90 -0.72 -61.82
N GLN A 720 -26.59 -1.05 -60.72
CA GLN A 720 -26.48 -2.37 -60.07
C GLN A 720 -27.87 -3.01 -59.98
N VAL A 721 -27.91 -4.35 -59.95
CA VAL A 721 -29.12 -5.18 -60.04
C VAL A 721 -29.52 -5.71 -58.65
N ALA A 722 -30.82 -5.93 -58.42
CA ALA A 722 -31.39 -6.37 -57.15
C ALA A 722 -32.03 -7.78 -57.24
N ARG A 723 -32.59 -8.25 -56.10
CA ARG A 723 -33.49 -9.43 -55.88
C ARG A 723 -32.81 -10.82 -55.71
N PRO A 724 -33.50 -11.82 -55.09
CA PRO A 724 -34.52 -11.81 -54.00
C PRO A 724 -34.27 -12.96 -52.94
N PRO A 725 -35.24 -13.47 -52.13
CA PRO A 725 -34.99 -14.32 -50.94
C PRO A 725 -35.63 -15.73 -50.94
N ALA A 726 -35.35 -16.54 -49.90
CA ALA A 726 -36.12 -17.72 -49.41
C ALA A 726 -35.50 -18.31 -48.11
N GLN A 727 -36.08 -19.25 -47.34
CA GLN A 727 -37.43 -19.47 -46.79
C GLN A 727 -37.38 -20.67 -45.78
N ARG A 728 -38.29 -20.74 -44.78
CA ARG A 728 -38.56 -21.88 -43.84
C ARG A 728 -37.52 -22.09 -42.71
N GLY A 729 -37.88 -22.65 -41.54
CA GLY A 729 -39.23 -22.91 -41.00
C GLY A 729 -39.28 -23.94 -39.83
N ARG A 730 -40.40 -23.91 -39.08
CA ARG A 730 -40.81 -24.80 -37.96
C ARG A 730 -40.04 -24.70 -36.62
N GLY A 731 -40.80 -24.80 -35.54
CA GLY A 731 -40.37 -25.20 -34.19
C GLY A 731 -41.38 -26.21 -33.62
N PHE A 732 -41.21 -26.65 -32.36
CA PHE A 732 -42.18 -27.50 -31.65
C PHE A 732 -42.25 -27.15 -30.14
N GLN A 733 -43.34 -27.56 -29.49
CA GLN A 733 -43.76 -27.20 -28.11
C GLN A 733 -43.59 -28.40 -27.13
N PRO A 734 -43.70 -28.27 -25.78
CA PRO A 734 -44.86 -27.77 -24.98
C PRO A 734 -44.51 -26.59 -24.02
N ALA A 735 -45.39 -25.72 -23.51
CA ALA A 735 -46.71 -25.81 -22.82
C ALA A 735 -46.62 -26.10 -21.30
N GLY A 736 -47.42 -25.48 -20.40
CA GLY A 736 -48.28 -24.28 -20.54
C GLY A 736 -49.48 -24.19 -19.56
N GLN A 737 -49.79 -22.96 -19.09
CA GLN A 737 -51.06 -22.52 -18.44
C GLN A 737 -51.37 -23.15 -17.04
N SER A 738 -52.30 -22.68 -16.21
CA SER A 738 -53.25 -21.52 -16.22
C SER A 738 -53.23 -20.85 -14.81
N TRP A 739 -53.91 -19.77 -14.40
CA TRP A 739 -55.17 -19.07 -14.73
C TRP A 739 -54.95 -17.53 -14.59
N GLY A 740 -55.89 -16.57 -14.55
CA GLY A 740 -57.37 -16.47 -14.68
C GLY A 740 -57.85 -15.07 -14.24
N GLN A 741 -58.93 -14.52 -14.82
CA GLN A 741 -59.37 -13.12 -14.61
C GLN A 741 -60.51 -12.98 -13.57
N THR A 742 -60.62 -11.81 -12.92
CA THR A 742 -61.90 -11.05 -12.72
C THR A 742 -61.68 -9.68 -12.06
N GLY A 743 -62.37 -8.63 -12.55
CA GLY A 743 -62.74 -7.38 -11.83
C GLY A 743 -61.62 -6.40 -11.38
N GLY A 744 -61.68 -5.08 -11.57
CA GLY A 744 -62.65 -4.23 -12.29
C GLY A 744 -63.45 -3.29 -11.37
N ASN A 745 -63.36 -1.97 -11.63
CA ASN A 745 -64.12 -0.84 -11.03
C ASN A 745 -63.84 -0.49 -9.54
N ASN A 746 -63.94 0.78 -9.09
CA ASN A 746 -63.77 2.09 -9.73
C ASN A 746 -63.76 3.22 -8.65
N THR A 747 -63.08 4.37 -8.87
CA THR A 747 -63.34 5.71 -8.24
C THR A 747 -63.33 5.87 -6.68
N SER A 748 -63.10 7.02 -6.03
CA SER A 748 -62.54 8.35 -6.41
C SER A 748 -62.21 9.23 -5.18
N PHE A 749 -61.15 10.04 -5.27
CA PHE A 749 -60.96 11.42 -4.75
C PHE A 749 -61.28 11.89 -3.30
N ALA A 750 -60.45 12.84 -2.84
CA ALA A 750 -60.55 13.70 -1.64
C ALA A 750 -60.42 12.98 -0.28
N GLY A 751 -59.87 13.54 0.81
CA GLY A 751 -59.48 14.93 1.11
C GLY A 751 -60.57 15.65 1.92
N GLY A 752 -60.33 16.25 3.10
CA GLY A 752 -59.13 16.38 3.94
C GLY A 752 -59.45 17.25 5.17
N PHE A 753 -58.41 17.77 5.86
CA PHE A 753 -58.46 18.71 7.00
C PHE A 753 -58.81 18.21 8.42
N ASN A 754 -58.17 18.88 9.38
CA ASN A 754 -58.15 18.70 10.83
C ASN A 754 -59.50 18.98 11.51
N GLN A 755 -59.68 18.42 12.72
CA GLN A 755 -60.01 19.27 13.88
C GLN A 755 -59.60 18.62 15.22
N PHE A 756 -59.09 19.45 16.14
CA PHE A 756 -59.06 19.19 17.59
C PHE A 756 -60.42 19.59 18.21
N PRO A 757 -60.71 19.15 19.44
CA PRO A 757 -60.92 20.15 20.48
C PRO A 757 -60.19 19.88 21.82
N SER A 758 -59.98 20.95 22.57
CA SER A 758 -59.43 21.01 23.94
C SER A 758 -60.58 21.34 24.94
N ALA A 759 -60.44 21.57 26.26
CA ALA A 759 -59.29 21.72 27.16
C ALA A 759 -59.72 21.53 28.65
N GLY A 760 -58.74 21.42 29.56
CA GLY A 760 -58.82 21.91 30.95
C GLY A 760 -58.82 20.83 32.06
N SER A 761 -58.17 21.02 33.22
CA SER A 761 -57.27 22.09 33.69
C SER A 761 -56.46 21.60 34.92
N GLY A 762 -55.15 21.92 35.05
CA GLY A 762 -54.40 21.61 36.29
C GLY A 762 -52.86 21.63 36.21
N ASP A 763 -52.28 22.82 36.37
CA ASP A 763 -50.93 23.20 36.88
C ASP A 763 -49.68 22.26 36.82
N GLY A 764 -48.61 22.77 36.18
CA GLY A 764 -47.23 22.84 36.72
C GLY A 764 -46.30 21.61 36.83
N GLY A 765 -45.22 21.57 36.02
CA GLY A 765 -43.99 20.79 36.31
C GLY A 765 -43.12 20.45 35.10
N ASP A 766 -41.85 20.91 35.07
CA ASP A 766 -40.93 20.71 33.93
C ASP A 766 -40.23 19.32 33.90
N GLU A 767 -40.11 18.74 32.69
CA GLU A 767 -39.44 17.46 32.43
C GLU A 767 -37.90 17.55 32.36
N ASN A 768 -37.22 17.86 33.48
CA ASN A 768 -35.88 17.31 33.77
C ASN A 768 -35.38 17.68 35.18
N CYS A 769 -35.52 16.78 36.16
CA CYS A 769 -34.97 16.98 37.51
C CYS A 769 -33.70 16.14 37.73
N VAL A 770 -32.54 16.79 37.75
CA VAL A 770 -31.26 16.16 38.12
C VAL A 770 -31.17 15.97 39.63
N VAL A 771 -30.72 14.80 40.09
CA VAL A 771 -30.75 14.37 41.50
C VAL A 771 -29.32 14.04 42.00
N CYS A 772 -28.92 14.51 43.19
CA CYS A 772 -27.67 14.01 43.82
C CYS A 772 -27.83 12.51 44.15
N THR A 773 -26.72 11.78 44.13
CA THR A 773 -26.63 10.35 44.51
C THR A 773 -27.17 9.98 45.90
N CYS A 774 -27.56 10.96 46.74
CA CYS A 774 -28.31 10.74 47.99
C CYS A 774 -29.84 10.75 47.82
N GLY A 775 -30.36 10.80 46.60
CA GLY A 775 -31.80 10.77 46.31
C GLY A 775 -32.53 12.09 46.56
N GLN A 776 -31.82 13.23 46.52
CA GLN A 776 -32.40 14.57 46.69
C GLN A 776 -32.14 15.44 45.45
N PRO A 777 -33.11 16.28 45.02
CA PRO A 777 -32.94 17.18 43.88
C PRO A 777 -31.67 18.03 43.99
N ALA A 778 -30.94 18.16 42.88
CA ALA A 778 -29.75 18.98 42.78
C ALA A 778 -30.10 20.40 42.32
N MET A 779 -29.57 21.41 43.00
CA MET A 779 -29.75 22.81 42.59
C MET A 779 -28.83 23.13 41.41
N LEU A 780 -29.43 23.63 40.33
CA LEU A 780 -28.71 24.29 39.25
C LEU A 780 -28.17 25.64 39.73
N LEU A 781 -26.89 25.91 39.48
CA LEU A 781 -26.18 27.13 39.84
C LEU A 781 -25.21 27.56 38.74
N THR A 782 -24.82 28.83 38.73
CA THR A 782 -23.88 29.39 37.76
C THR A 782 -22.56 29.74 38.43
N VAL A 783 -21.43 29.50 37.75
CA VAL A 783 -20.10 29.92 38.24
C VAL A 783 -20.00 31.45 38.23
N LYS A 784 -20.00 32.06 39.43
CA LYS A 784 -19.89 33.53 39.62
C LYS A 784 -18.46 34.04 39.86
N LYS A 785 -17.46 33.15 39.95
CA LYS A 785 -16.05 33.52 40.16
C LYS A 785 -15.36 33.75 38.82
N ASP A 786 -14.55 34.81 38.73
CA ASP A 786 -13.77 35.12 37.53
C ASP A 786 -12.83 33.97 37.13
N GLY A 787 -12.84 33.63 35.84
CA GLY A 787 -12.08 32.51 35.28
C GLY A 787 -12.73 31.92 34.03
N PRO A 788 -12.11 30.93 33.37
CA PRO A 788 -12.53 30.43 32.05
C PRO A 788 -13.89 29.71 32.02
N ASN A 789 -14.50 29.41 33.18
CA ASN A 789 -15.84 28.83 33.30
C ASN A 789 -16.87 29.81 33.88
N GLN A 790 -16.55 31.09 34.02
CA GLN A 790 -17.48 32.11 34.53
C GLN A 790 -18.73 32.19 33.66
N GLY A 791 -19.91 32.24 34.30
CA GLY A 791 -21.20 32.19 33.60
C GLY A 791 -21.67 30.78 33.20
N ARG A 792 -20.87 29.72 33.38
CA ARG A 792 -21.26 28.35 33.02
C ARG A 792 -22.17 27.70 34.09
N PRO A 793 -23.24 26.98 33.72
CA PRO A 793 -24.18 26.34 34.65
C PRO A 793 -23.75 24.93 35.11
N PHE A 794 -24.02 24.58 36.36
CA PHE A 794 -23.73 23.28 36.96
C PHE A 794 -24.74 22.91 38.06
N TYR A 795 -25.02 21.62 38.23
CA TYR A 795 -25.81 21.06 39.33
C TYR A 795 -24.93 20.75 40.54
N LYS A 796 -25.45 20.96 41.75
CA LYS A 796 -24.86 20.42 43.00
C LYS A 796 -25.94 19.99 44.00
N CYS A 797 -25.57 19.21 45.02
CA CYS A 797 -26.51 18.83 46.06
C CYS A 797 -27.01 20.02 46.92
N SER A 798 -28.29 19.93 47.29
CA SER A 798 -29.01 20.86 48.16
C SER A 798 -28.66 20.71 49.64
N ASN A 799 -28.53 19.48 50.13
CA ASN A 799 -28.22 19.20 51.53
C ASN A 799 -26.70 19.19 51.74
N ARG A 800 -26.19 20.26 52.37
CA ARG A 800 -24.75 20.48 52.55
C ARG A 800 -24.17 19.82 53.80
N ASP A 801 -25.01 19.57 54.81
CA ASP A 801 -24.57 19.15 56.15
C ASP A 801 -24.24 17.66 56.23
N ASN A 802 -24.85 16.84 55.36
CA ASN A 802 -24.49 15.43 55.16
C ASN A 802 -23.37 15.20 54.12
N GLY A 803 -22.77 16.26 53.56
CA GLY A 803 -21.55 16.15 52.75
C GLY A 803 -21.70 15.51 51.35
N CYS A 804 -22.87 15.53 50.71
CA CYS A 804 -22.97 15.09 49.29
C CYS A 804 -22.12 16.03 48.40
N GLY A 805 -20.96 15.54 47.95
CA GLY A 805 -20.05 16.24 47.03
C GLY A 805 -20.46 16.22 45.56
N PHE A 806 -21.72 15.89 45.25
CA PHE A 806 -22.22 15.79 43.87
C PHE A 806 -22.07 17.13 43.12
N PHE A 807 -21.51 17.03 41.92
CA PHE A 807 -21.28 18.10 40.96
C PHE A 807 -21.40 17.55 39.55
N LEU A 808 -22.12 18.24 38.66
CA LEU A 808 -22.28 17.90 37.24
C LEU A 808 -22.44 19.19 36.44
N TRP A 809 -21.77 19.35 35.28
CA TRP A 809 -22.05 20.50 34.40
C TRP A 809 -23.41 20.30 33.72
N ALA A 810 -24.19 21.36 33.54
CA ALA A 810 -25.53 21.23 32.95
C ALA A 810 -25.53 20.97 31.44
N ASP A 811 -24.34 20.87 30.83
CA ASP A 811 -24.13 20.58 29.41
C ASP A 811 -23.65 19.13 29.16
N ASP A 812 -23.37 18.36 30.22
CA ASP A 812 -22.90 16.96 30.17
C ASP A 812 -24.11 16.00 30.30
N ASP A 813 -24.81 15.76 29.19
CA ASP A 813 -26.03 14.94 29.16
C ASP A 813 -25.72 13.43 29.30
N SER A 814 -26.51 12.69 30.10
CA SER A 814 -26.27 11.27 30.34
C SER A 814 -27.53 10.46 30.70
N SER A 815 -27.76 9.38 29.95
CA SER A 815 -28.72 8.33 30.27
C SER A 815 -28.16 6.97 29.85
N GLY A 816 -28.13 5.94 30.70
CA GLY A 816 -28.32 5.95 32.15
C GLY A 816 -28.05 4.55 32.73
N SER A 817 -27.59 4.45 33.97
CA SER A 817 -27.43 3.16 34.66
C SER A 817 -27.73 3.26 36.16
N SER A 818 -28.57 2.35 36.65
CA SER A 818 -29.05 2.32 38.04
C SER A 818 -28.28 1.33 38.90
N SER A 819 -27.93 1.76 40.11
CA SER A 819 -27.02 1.10 41.05
C SER A 819 -27.61 -0.09 41.83
N THR A 820 -26.75 -0.80 42.56
CA THR A 820 -27.10 -1.36 43.88
C THR A 820 -25.92 -1.17 44.86
N PHE A 821 -26.24 -1.07 46.15
CA PHE A 821 -25.41 -0.59 47.27
C PHE A 821 -24.35 -1.62 47.76
N GLY A 822 -23.33 -1.26 48.56
CA GLY A 822 -22.89 0.06 49.05
C GLY A 822 -22.32 0.04 50.49
N GLN A 823 -21.71 1.15 50.94
CA GLN A 823 -21.36 1.51 52.36
C GLN A 823 -20.31 0.62 53.08
N THR A 824 -19.43 1.07 53.99
CA THR A 824 -19.14 2.37 54.65
C THR A 824 -17.65 2.45 55.05
N ALA A 825 -17.12 3.64 55.37
CA ALA A 825 -15.84 3.85 56.06
C ALA A 825 -16.05 4.77 57.29
N PRO A 826 -15.16 4.78 58.31
CA PRO A 826 -14.11 5.82 58.35
C PRO A 826 -12.77 5.37 58.98
N LEU A 827 -11.82 6.32 59.14
CA LEU A 827 -10.43 6.10 59.58
C LEU A 827 -10.23 6.29 61.10
N ARG A 828 -9.22 5.60 61.69
CA ARG A 828 -7.99 6.26 62.22
C ARG A 828 -6.94 5.29 62.86
N SER A 829 -5.68 5.57 62.53
CA SER A 829 -4.41 5.40 63.27
C SER A 829 -4.20 4.33 64.36
N ALA A 830 -3.29 3.40 64.03
CA ALA A 830 -2.09 3.01 64.79
C ALA A 830 -2.19 2.48 66.25
N SER A 831 -1.84 1.20 66.41
CA SER A 831 -0.92 0.69 67.43
C SER A 831 -0.34 -0.67 67.00
N ASN A 832 0.56 -1.27 67.78
CA ASN A 832 1.50 -2.30 67.31
C ASN A 832 1.44 -3.59 68.16
N LEU A 833 1.95 -4.70 67.62
CA LEU A 833 2.42 -5.91 68.31
C LEU A 833 1.44 -6.91 68.99
N ASN A 834 1.27 -8.07 68.32
CA ASN A 834 1.91 -9.36 68.71
C ASN A 834 1.14 -10.42 69.57
N ARG A 835 1.12 -11.67 69.05
CA ARG A 835 1.10 -13.01 69.71
C ARG A 835 0.10 -13.30 70.85
N ASN A 836 -0.71 -14.37 70.75
CA ASN A 836 -0.34 -15.79 71.05
C ASN A 836 -1.55 -16.72 70.75
N SER A 837 -1.53 -18.06 70.76
CA SER A 837 -0.52 -19.11 70.52
C SER A 837 -1.15 -20.52 70.68
N THR A 838 -0.40 -21.60 70.38
CA THR A 838 -0.69 -23.04 70.64
C THR A 838 -1.79 -23.72 69.79
N GLY A 839 -1.67 -25.02 69.43
CA GLY A 839 -0.46 -25.86 69.44
C GLY A 839 -0.68 -27.39 69.40
N PHE A 840 0.08 -28.07 68.52
CA PHE A 840 0.41 -29.52 68.50
C PHE A 840 -0.76 -30.52 68.30
N ASN A 841 -0.57 -31.76 67.81
CA ASN A 841 0.63 -32.56 67.46
C ASN A 841 0.32 -33.44 66.19
N SER A 842 1.03 -34.48 65.70
CA SER A 842 2.26 -35.23 66.03
C SER A 842 2.72 -36.10 64.84
N ASP A 843 4.00 -36.48 64.80
CA ASP A 843 4.56 -37.76 64.26
C ASP A 843 4.47 -38.07 62.72
N ARG A 844 5.42 -38.78 62.08
CA ARG A 844 6.66 -39.46 62.52
C ARG A 844 7.68 -39.68 61.36
N ASN A 845 8.99 -39.78 61.69
CA ASN A 845 10.12 -40.53 61.06
C ASN A 845 10.23 -40.75 59.51
N SER A 846 11.42 -40.93 58.90
CA SER A 846 12.85 -40.66 59.19
C SER A 846 13.64 -40.97 57.89
N THR A 847 14.81 -40.39 57.60
CA THR A 847 16.14 -40.95 57.96
C THR A 847 17.27 -40.01 57.42
N PHE A 848 18.40 -39.93 58.14
CA PHE A 848 19.63 -39.12 57.90
C PHE A 848 20.83 -40.07 57.56
N PRO A 849 22.09 -39.67 57.16
CA PRO A 849 22.96 -38.59 57.70
C PRO A 849 23.77 -37.74 56.68
N ARG A 850 24.03 -36.43 56.87
CA ARG A 850 24.94 -35.66 57.78
C ARG A 850 26.41 -35.50 57.34
N THR A 851 26.82 -34.23 57.20
CA THR A 851 28.01 -33.57 57.80
C THR A 851 27.66 -32.07 57.92
N SER A 852 27.54 -31.46 59.10
CA SER A 852 28.57 -30.72 59.87
C SER A 852 29.41 -29.73 59.04
N GLY A 853 29.48 -28.42 59.34
CA GLY A 853 28.82 -27.61 60.39
C GLY A 853 29.61 -26.32 60.72
N SER A 854 29.00 -25.40 61.49
CA SER A 854 29.54 -24.11 61.98
C SER A 854 29.41 -22.86 61.07
N LEU A 855 28.63 -21.88 61.57
CA LEU A 855 28.87 -20.42 61.67
C LEU A 855 30.00 -19.85 60.78
N ASP A 856 29.78 -18.81 59.95
CA ASP A 856 29.54 -17.42 60.40
C ASP A 856 29.13 -16.44 59.26
N ALA A 857 28.99 -15.16 59.60
CA ALA A 857 28.87 -13.96 58.73
C ALA A 857 27.54 -13.71 57.99
N HIS A 858 27.05 -12.46 58.13
CA HIS A 858 25.84 -11.93 57.52
C HIS A 858 26.24 -10.94 56.41
N GLU A 859 26.04 -11.25 55.14
CA GLU A 859 26.37 -10.31 54.05
C GLU A 859 25.39 -9.12 54.02
N SER A 860 25.90 -7.93 54.29
CA SER A 860 25.19 -6.67 54.12
C SER A 860 25.42 -6.10 52.72
N GLY A 861 24.42 -6.22 51.85
CA GLY A 861 24.45 -5.62 50.50
C GLY A 861 24.50 -4.08 50.52
N PRO A 862 24.81 -3.44 49.37
CA PRO A 862 25.00 -1.99 49.30
C PRO A 862 23.72 -1.20 49.60
N SER A 863 23.86 0.01 50.14
CA SER A 863 22.77 0.94 50.40
C SER A 863 22.60 1.94 49.26
N CYS A 864 21.36 2.37 49.01
CA CYS A 864 21.06 3.40 48.02
C CYS A 864 21.55 4.78 48.47
N HIS A 865 21.68 5.71 47.51
CA HIS A 865 21.79 7.16 47.79
C HIS A 865 20.60 7.74 48.59
N CYS A 866 19.57 6.94 48.86
CA CYS A 866 18.40 7.25 49.67
C CYS A 866 18.45 6.71 51.11
N GLY A 867 19.57 6.12 51.55
CA GLY A 867 19.77 5.58 52.91
C GLY A 867 19.21 4.19 53.18
N GLU A 868 18.26 3.72 52.36
CA GLU A 868 17.69 2.37 52.42
C GLU A 868 18.67 1.29 51.87
N PRO A 869 18.54 0.02 52.25
CA PRO A 869 19.22 -1.08 51.55
C PRO A 869 18.76 -1.18 50.08
N ALA A 870 19.69 -1.45 49.16
CA ALA A 870 19.38 -1.68 47.75
C ALA A 870 18.85 -3.12 47.53
N VAL A 871 17.92 -3.28 46.60
CA VAL A 871 17.35 -4.59 46.24
C VAL A 871 18.08 -5.17 45.02
N SER A 872 18.50 -6.43 45.11
CA SER A 872 19.08 -7.16 43.98
C SER A 872 17.99 -7.57 42.98
N ARG A 873 18.27 -7.44 41.68
CA ARG A 873 17.40 -7.80 40.56
C ARG A 873 18.22 -8.35 39.41
N THR A 874 17.61 -9.15 38.54
CA THR A 874 18.28 -9.75 37.38
C THR A 874 17.78 -9.12 36.09
N VAL A 875 18.68 -8.88 35.13
CA VAL A 875 18.31 -8.36 33.80
C VAL A 875 17.50 -9.40 33.03
N SER A 876 16.18 -9.19 32.94
CA SER A 876 15.25 -10.02 32.16
C SER A 876 15.21 -9.69 30.66
N LYS A 877 15.63 -8.47 30.28
CA LYS A 877 15.61 -7.99 28.90
C LYS A 877 16.66 -8.69 28.02
N GLU A 878 16.26 -9.10 26.82
CA GLU A 878 17.14 -9.59 25.75
C GLU A 878 18.33 -8.66 25.49
N GLY A 879 19.53 -9.23 25.38
CA GLY A 879 20.79 -8.52 25.18
C GLY A 879 21.97 -9.11 25.95
N ALA A 880 23.16 -8.54 25.75
CA ALA A 880 24.44 -9.07 26.25
C ALA A 880 24.60 -9.15 27.79
N ASN A 881 23.65 -8.64 28.56
CA ASN A 881 23.62 -8.71 30.03
C ASN A 881 22.45 -9.53 30.58
N LYS A 882 21.64 -10.19 29.73
CA LYS A 882 20.49 -11.02 30.17
C LYS A 882 20.98 -12.07 31.18
N GLY A 883 20.34 -12.11 32.35
CA GLY A 883 20.73 -13.00 33.45
C GLY A 883 21.76 -12.44 34.44
N ARG A 884 22.36 -11.25 34.21
CA ARG A 884 23.28 -10.63 35.20
C ARG A 884 22.51 -9.96 36.35
N PRO A 885 23.00 -10.06 37.61
CA PRO A 885 22.42 -9.38 38.76
C PRO A 885 22.88 -7.92 38.87
N PHE A 886 22.01 -7.06 39.41
CA PHE A 886 22.29 -5.66 39.74
C PHE A 886 21.49 -5.22 40.97
N TYR A 887 22.06 -4.32 41.77
CA TYR A 887 21.39 -3.67 42.88
C TYR A 887 20.72 -2.37 42.42
N CYS A 888 19.51 -2.07 42.88
CA CYS A 888 18.84 -0.79 42.64
C CYS A 888 18.03 -0.31 43.85
N CYS A 889 17.53 0.93 43.81
CA CYS A 889 16.59 1.41 44.82
C CYS A 889 15.31 0.55 44.87
N ALA A 890 14.81 0.26 46.08
CA ALA A 890 13.60 -0.55 46.29
C ALA A 890 12.28 0.25 46.16
N LYS A 891 12.32 1.59 46.21
CA LYS A 891 11.12 2.45 46.22
C LYS A 891 10.49 2.60 44.81
N PRO A 892 9.17 2.86 44.70
CA PRO A 892 8.49 2.99 43.40
C PRO A 892 9.05 4.09 42.49
N ARG A 893 8.80 3.96 41.19
CA ARG A 893 9.28 4.88 40.15
C ARG A 893 8.67 6.28 40.37
N GLY A 894 9.53 7.28 40.60
CA GLY A 894 9.12 8.63 41.02
C GLY A 894 9.25 8.93 42.53
N GLN A 895 9.58 7.93 43.35
CA GLN A 895 9.84 8.07 44.79
C GLN A 895 11.19 7.44 45.25
N GLY A 896 11.81 6.59 44.42
CA GLY A 896 13.18 6.10 44.61
C GLY A 896 14.24 7.02 44.02
N CYS A 897 15.50 6.81 44.40
CA CYS A 897 16.65 7.47 43.80
C CYS A 897 17.30 6.59 42.70
N ASP A 898 18.07 7.21 41.82
CA ASP A 898 18.73 6.56 40.67
C ASP A 898 19.98 5.72 41.06
N PHE A 899 19.95 5.05 42.22
CA PHE A 899 21.03 4.13 42.60
C PHE A 899 20.97 2.86 41.74
N PHE A 900 22.13 2.51 41.17
CA PHE A 900 22.34 1.30 40.36
C PHE A 900 23.80 0.83 40.50
N GLU A 901 24.00 -0.45 40.79
CA GLU A 901 25.32 -1.10 40.84
C GLU A 901 25.21 -2.54 40.29
N TRP A 902 26.26 -3.08 39.66
CA TRP A 902 26.27 -4.48 39.22
C TRP A 902 26.58 -5.41 40.39
N GLY A 903 26.01 -6.63 40.42
CA GLY A 903 26.22 -7.57 41.52
C GLY A 903 27.63 -8.18 41.62
N ASP A 904 28.55 -7.77 40.75
CA ASP A 904 29.82 -8.44 40.47
C ASP A 904 31.03 -7.74 41.15
N THR A 905 30.80 -6.71 41.98
CA THR A 905 31.84 -5.82 42.54
C THR A 905 32.01 -5.90 44.06
N THR A 906 32.78 -6.89 44.53
CA THR A 906 33.24 -6.95 45.93
C THR A 906 34.76 -7.21 46.02
N GLY A 907 35.49 -6.27 46.61
CA GLY A 907 36.96 -6.31 46.79
C GLY A 907 37.48 -4.97 47.33
N PRO A 908 38.41 -4.95 48.32
CA PRO A 908 38.51 -3.81 49.23
C PRO A 908 39.36 -2.62 48.75
N SER A 909 38.93 -1.41 49.13
CA SER A 909 39.63 -0.14 48.95
C SER A 909 40.66 0.12 50.06
N SER A 910 41.77 0.81 49.74
CA SER A 910 42.57 1.52 50.76
C SER A 910 43.25 2.77 50.20
N ALA A 911 43.77 3.61 51.10
CA ALA A 911 43.74 5.07 50.94
C ALA A 911 45.04 5.74 50.45
N ASN A 912 44.84 6.85 49.73
CA ASN A 912 45.51 8.15 49.92
C ASN A 912 47.06 8.23 49.95
N SER A 913 47.65 8.75 48.87
CA SER A 913 48.77 9.71 48.96
C SER A 913 49.04 10.43 47.63
N LYS A 914 49.60 11.65 47.69
CA LYS A 914 50.24 12.32 46.55
C LYS A 914 51.73 11.96 46.52
N PRO A 915 52.30 11.74 45.34
CA PRO A 915 53.47 12.53 44.95
C PRO A 915 53.28 13.17 43.57
N GLY A 916 54.31 13.84 43.04
CA GLY A 916 54.26 14.47 41.71
C GLY A 916 55.61 14.47 40.99
N ARG A 917 55.58 14.99 39.76
CA ARG A 917 56.71 15.22 38.82
C ARG A 917 57.47 13.98 38.28
N SER A 918 57.37 13.81 36.95
CA SER A 918 58.46 13.49 36.00
C SER A 918 59.25 12.18 36.17
N ALA A 919 59.61 11.40 35.13
CA ALA A 919 59.35 11.41 33.67
C ALA A 919 59.27 9.91 33.22
N SER A 920 59.15 9.47 31.97
CA SER A 920 59.39 10.04 30.64
C SER A 920 58.58 9.25 29.57
N THR A 921 58.53 9.76 28.32
CA THR A 921 58.36 9.04 27.03
C THR A 921 57.70 7.64 27.01
N ASN A 922 56.72 7.35 26.15
CA ASN A 922 56.78 7.64 24.70
C ASN A 922 55.40 7.82 24.03
N ASN A 923 55.39 8.10 22.72
CA ASN A 923 54.30 8.75 21.99
C ASN A 923 53.22 7.78 21.43
N GLY A 924 51.96 8.23 21.43
CA GLY A 924 50.78 7.44 21.02
C GLY A 924 49.50 8.27 20.97
N GLY A 925 49.39 9.20 20.01
CA GLY A 925 48.38 10.26 20.01
C GLY A 925 46.94 9.83 19.71
N THR A 926 46.09 9.75 20.74
CA THR A 926 44.63 9.68 20.60
C THR A 926 44.02 11.09 20.48
N ARG A 927 43.03 11.27 19.59
CA ARG A 927 42.32 12.56 19.41
C ARG A 927 41.54 12.94 20.68
N LYS A 928 41.78 14.13 21.21
CA LYS A 928 41.06 14.66 22.38
C LYS A 928 39.65 15.15 21.97
N ARG A 929 38.71 15.12 22.91
CA ARG A 929 37.34 15.61 22.67
C ARG A 929 37.29 17.14 22.67
N LYS A 930 36.54 17.68 21.71
CA LYS A 930 36.23 19.11 21.58
C LYS A 930 34.95 19.46 22.35
N CYS A 931 34.86 20.71 22.82
CA CYS A 931 33.71 21.24 23.52
C CYS A 931 32.45 21.23 22.63
N GLY A 932 31.32 20.82 23.20
CA GLY A 932 30.02 20.78 22.52
C GLY A 932 29.30 22.12 22.35
N LEU A 933 30.00 23.25 22.52
CA LEU A 933 29.49 24.61 22.24
C LEU A 933 30.42 25.38 21.30
N CYS A 934 31.69 25.60 21.68
CA CYS A 934 32.65 26.38 20.88
C CYS A 934 33.68 25.54 20.11
N HIS A 935 33.60 24.21 20.20
CA HIS A 935 34.49 23.25 19.52
C HIS A 935 36.01 23.38 19.76
N GLN A 936 36.42 24.17 20.77
CA GLN A 936 37.80 24.16 21.27
C GLN A 936 38.05 22.94 22.18
N GLU A 937 39.32 22.55 22.31
CA GLU A 937 39.74 21.44 23.19
C GLU A 937 40.03 21.94 24.62
N GLY A 938 40.10 21.02 25.58
CA GLY A 938 40.49 21.34 26.97
C GLY A 938 39.37 21.70 27.94
N HIS A 939 38.12 21.84 27.50
CA HIS A 939 36.97 22.06 28.38
C HIS A 939 35.69 21.39 27.87
N THR A 940 34.66 21.33 28.73
CA THR A 940 33.37 20.64 28.45
C THR A 940 32.27 21.66 28.18
N LYS A 941 31.09 21.20 27.70
CA LYS A 941 29.92 22.09 27.51
C LYS A 941 29.58 22.89 28.78
N ARG A 942 29.65 22.27 29.97
CA ARG A 942 29.39 22.92 31.28
C ARG A 942 30.47 23.90 31.72
N THR A 943 31.68 23.81 31.17
CA THR A 943 32.84 24.64 31.53
C THR A 943 33.32 25.50 30.36
N CYS A 944 32.43 25.80 29.41
CA CYS A 944 32.73 26.62 28.25
C CYS A 944 32.65 28.12 28.60
N PRO A 945 33.63 28.95 28.20
CA PRO A 945 33.55 30.41 28.37
C PRO A 945 32.33 31.05 27.68
N MET A 946 31.76 30.38 26.67
CA MET A 946 30.54 30.77 25.95
C MET A 946 29.26 30.14 26.54
N ASN A 947 29.33 29.50 27.71
CA ASN A 947 28.18 28.96 28.45
C ASN A 947 27.88 29.88 29.64
N ARG A 948 27.40 31.09 29.34
CA ARG A 948 26.75 32.03 30.27
C ARG A 948 25.34 32.32 29.73
#